data_AF-A0A954E665-F1
#
_entry.id   AF-A0A954E665-F1
#
_cell.length_a   1.000
_cell.length_b   1.000
_cell.length_c   1.000
_cell.angle_alpha   90.00
_cell.angle_beta   90.00
_cell.angle_gamma   90.00
#
_symmetry.space_group_name_H-M   'P 1'
#
loop_
_entity.id
_entity.type
_entity.pdbx_description
1 polymer ?
#
loop_
_entity_poly.entity_id
_entity_poly.type
_entity_poly.pdbx_seq_one_letter_code
_entity_poly.pdbx_strand_id
1 'polypeptide(L)'
;MRLRNVLLMGLLLTLMPAERMVWAETVATPNIVFIISDDHAWTDYGFMGHPQIETPHLDRLARESAVFSRGYVPTALCRPALATLITGKYAHQHKISGNDPALLPEMKGGGNRAQQAEPSKYKALRHKLISQLDQQPTVPRLLAGKGYVSHQSGKWWEGNFRRGGFDEGMTRGFPQPGGRHGDDGLKIGREGMQPVLQFIDSAVERKKPFFVWYAPFMPHTPHNPPQRLFDKYKAKGIESDFVARYYAMVEWFDETCGELLNHLEDKNLRKDTLIVYVGDNGWIQNPDNGGFAPRSKQSANEGGTRQPTLFSWPGTIQPGDRGDQLCSSVDIVPTALAAAGVSIPGELPGYNLLPILKSGGPTPRREVFGETFAHDVADIDDPEESLLYRWVIDGNWKLLLTYDGKVGRYSQHHSRTELGPQLFDVLADPHEDHNVAAKHPEVVAALAAKLQAWWPVTRRQVQTTVAAKQARPNVLFIAIDDQNDWLGYLGGHPLAKTPHIDALAARGTAFLNAHCQAPLCNPSRTSLMLGLRSTTTGIHGLAPWFRQVEAWQDRVTLPQHFHANGYRTLTAGKIYHGGVGGPQKRAAEFDEWGPAGGVGVKPEKKLIPPTPMGNHPLMDWGVFPHRDEDKGDYQVASWAVEQIQSAPRDQPFFLAAGFFLPHVPCYATQKWFDLYPDDDSVLPPVLMDDRNDTPRFSWYLHWNLPEPRLKWIQENNQWRNLARSYLACTSFVDAQVGRLTTALEEAGLADNTVIVLWGDHGWHLGEKGITGKNTLWDTGTRVPLIFAGPGVRSGQRCSQPAELLDIYPTLVDLCGLPQRDDLEGISLQPQLDNQSAPRERPAITSHNQGNHAIRSERWRYIRYADGSEELYDMQQDPHEWKNLIGQQDLAKIVEEHRRWLPKIDQPPVPGSAHRVLTYDADTDTAVWEGTPVRRGDPIPE
;
A
#
# COMPACT_ATOMS: atom_id res chain seq x y z
N MET A 1 -49.25 41.27 -50.41
CA MET A 1 -48.08 41.66 -49.61
C MET A 1 -47.37 40.37 -49.15
N ARG A 2 -46.16 40.14 -49.68
CA ARG A 2 -45.08 39.21 -49.25
C ARG A 2 -45.35 37.72 -48.99
N LEU A 3 -44.70 36.92 -49.85
CA LEU A 3 -44.01 35.63 -49.66
C LEU A 3 -44.66 34.51 -48.83
N ARG A 4 -45.12 33.45 -49.52
CA ARG A 4 -44.61 32.07 -49.41
C ARG A 4 -45.42 31.10 -50.29
N ASN A 5 -44.78 29.97 -50.63
CA ASN A 5 -45.34 28.70 -51.10
C ASN A 5 -45.72 28.59 -52.58
N VAL A 6 -44.93 27.82 -53.35
CA VAL A 6 -45.45 26.72 -54.17
C VAL A 6 -44.39 25.62 -54.22
N LEU A 7 -44.74 24.42 -53.77
CA LEU A 7 -44.11 23.17 -54.16
C LEU A 7 -45.24 22.37 -54.83
N LEU A 8 -45.11 22.00 -56.10
CA LEU A 8 -45.81 20.83 -56.61
C LEU A 8 -45.05 20.19 -57.77
N MET A 9 -44.88 18.89 -57.59
CA MET A 9 -44.19 17.87 -58.37
C MET A 9 -44.97 17.52 -59.64
N GLY A 10 -44.29 17.17 -60.73
CA GLY A 10 -44.95 16.69 -61.96
C GLY A 10 -43.96 16.28 -63.05
N LEU A 11 -43.65 14.98 -63.06
CA LEU A 11 -42.58 14.26 -63.78
C LEU A 11 -42.76 14.15 -65.32
N LEU A 12 -41.64 13.75 -65.98
CA LEU A 12 -41.46 13.05 -67.27
C LEU A 12 -41.29 13.87 -68.57
N LEU A 13 -40.06 13.89 -69.12
CA LEU A 13 -39.60 12.90 -70.13
C LEU A 13 -38.11 13.11 -70.49
N THR A 14 -37.38 12.00 -70.35
CA THR A 14 -36.12 11.54 -70.98
C THR A 14 -35.39 12.43 -72.00
N LEU A 15 -34.10 12.67 -71.73
CA LEU A 15 -33.00 12.69 -72.72
C LEU A 15 -31.71 12.30 -71.98
N MET A 16 -31.11 11.16 -72.34
CA MET A 16 -29.80 10.71 -71.86
C MET A 16 -28.68 11.60 -72.41
N PRO A 17 -27.67 11.98 -71.59
CA PRO A 17 -26.37 12.35 -72.11
C PRO A 17 -25.23 11.48 -71.54
N ALA A 18 -24.41 11.02 -72.48
CA ALA A 18 -22.98 10.70 -72.42
C ALA A 18 -22.38 10.24 -71.07
N GLU A 19 -22.00 8.96 -71.04
CA GLU A 19 -21.07 8.40 -70.05
C GLU A 19 -19.74 9.19 -70.05
N ARG A 20 -19.49 9.94 -68.97
CA ARG A 20 -18.13 10.29 -68.57
C ARG A 20 -17.54 9.07 -67.89
N MET A 21 -16.63 8.40 -68.59
CA MET A 21 -15.75 7.39 -68.02
C MET A 21 -14.86 8.08 -66.97
N VAL A 22 -15.26 7.96 -65.70
CA VAL A 22 -14.42 8.34 -64.56
C VAL A 22 -13.40 7.22 -64.41
N TRP A 23 -12.15 7.50 -64.77
CA TRP A 23 -11.03 6.65 -64.41
C TRP A 23 -10.93 6.68 -62.89
N ALA A 24 -11.33 5.59 -62.23
CA ALA A 24 -11.02 5.40 -60.83
C ALA A 24 -9.49 5.33 -60.72
N GLU A 25 -8.86 6.35 -60.14
CA GLU A 25 -7.49 6.25 -59.67
C GLU A 25 -7.42 5.08 -58.70
N THR A 26 -6.85 3.97 -59.15
CA THR A 26 -6.44 2.87 -58.28
C THR A 26 -5.43 3.44 -57.31
N VAL A 27 -5.83 3.65 -56.05
CA VAL A 27 -4.91 4.02 -54.97
C VAL A 27 -3.80 2.97 -54.94
N ALA A 28 -2.59 3.36 -55.30
CA ALA A 28 -1.45 2.46 -55.39
C ALA A 28 -1.17 1.86 -54.01
N THR A 29 -1.05 0.53 -53.94
CA THR A 29 -0.67 -0.19 -52.73
C THR A 29 0.78 0.15 -52.35
N PRO A 30 1.06 0.64 -51.14
CA PRO A 30 2.42 1.05 -50.76
C PRO A 30 3.33 -0.15 -50.52
N ASN A 31 4.63 0.01 -50.71
CA ASN A 31 5.60 -0.90 -50.10
C ASN A 31 5.60 -0.72 -48.58
N ILE A 32 6.01 -1.75 -47.85
CA ILE A 32 6.07 -1.74 -46.39
C ILE A 32 7.49 -2.14 -45.97
N VAL A 33 8.11 -1.31 -45.14
CA VAL A 33 9.46 -1.58 -44.60
C VAL A 33 9.40 -1.45 -43.09
N PHE A 34 9.73 -2.53 -42.39
CA PHE A 34 9.95 -2.51 -40.95
C PHE A 34 11.46 -2.44 -40.69
N ILE A 35 11.87 -1.37 -40.01
CA ILE A 35 13.23 -1.19 -39.49
C ILE A 35 13.16 -1.47 -37.99
N ILE A 36 13.87 -2.51 -37.55
CA ILE A 36 13.82 -2.98 -36.17
C ILE A 36 15.23 -2.96 -35.59
N SER A 37 15.45 -2.07 -34.62
CA SER A 37 16.71 -2.05 -33.88
C SER A 37 16.71 -3.06 -32.74
N ASP A 38 17.90 -3.49 -32.35
CA ASP A 38 18.10 -4.56 -31.38
C ASP A 38 18.95 -4.09 -30.21
N ASP A 39 18.40 -4.17 -29.00
CA ASP A 39 19.05 -3.67 -27.78
C ASP A 39 19.36 -2.16 -27.87
N HIS A 40 18.35 -1.34 -28.16
CA HIS A 40 18.51 0.11 -28.34
C HIS A 40 17.73 0.87 -27.26
N ALA A 41 18.39 1.63 -26.37
CA ALA A 41 17.67 2.42 -25.37
C ALA A 41 16.79 3.51 -25.99
N TRP A 42 15.66 3.81 -25.35
CA TRP A 42 14.72 4.82 -25.84
C TRP A 42 15.27 6.25 -25.81
N THR A 43 16.31 6.49 -25.01
CA THR A 43 17.03 7.76 -24.90
C THR A 43 18.08 7.95 -25.98
N ASP A 44 18.48 6.88 -26.67
CA ASP A 44 19.76 6.84 -27.38
C ASP A 44 19.61 7.22 -28.86
N TYR A 45 18.94 8.34 -29.09
CA TYR A 45 18.66 8.91 -30.39
C TYR A 45 18.92 10.41 -30.38
N GLY A 46 19.43 10.95 -31.49
CA GLY A 46 19.55 12.39 -31.68
C GLY A 46 18.19 13.08 -31.58
N PHE A 47 17.15 12.56 -32.24
CA PHE A 47 15.79 13.11 -32.18
C PHE A 47 15.10 12.97 -30.81
N MET A 48 15.60 12.10 -29.92
CA MET A 48 15.14 12.01 -28.52
C MET A 48 15.95 12.90 -27.58
N GLY A 49 16.89 13.70 -28.11
CA GLY A 49 17.64 14.69 -27.35
C GLY A 49 18.90 14.15 -26.67
N HIS A 50 19.43 13.00 -27.11
CA HIS A 50 20.66 12.46 -26.53
C HIS A 50 21.82 13.47 -26.70
N PRO A 51 22.60 13.78 -25.64
CA PRO A 51 23.62 14.84 -25.70
C PRO A 51 24.85 14.49 -26.56
N GLN A 52 25.20 13.21 -26.67
CA GLN A 52 26.43 12.76 -27.35
C GLN A 52 26.24 11.82 -28.55
N ILE A 53 25.25 10.92 -28.55
CA ILE A 53 24.92 10.05 -29.68
C ILE A 53 24.47 10.87 -30.89
N GLU A 54 24.95 10.49 -32.06
CA GLU A 54 24.54 11.04 -33.35
C GLU A 54 23.86 9.95 -34.18
N THR A 55 22.63 10.22 -34.61
CA THR A 55 21.83 9.34 -35.48
C THR A 55 21.23 10.14 -36.65
N PRO A 56 22.04 10.79 -37.50
CA PRO A 56 21.55 11.73 -38.50
C PRO A 56 20.50 11.15 -39.48
N HIS A 57 20.56 9.85 -39.78
CA HIS A 57 19.62 9.20 -40.70
C HIS A 57 18.27 8.89 -40.03
N LEU A 58 18.26 8.40 -38.79
CA LEU A 58 17.07 8.23 -37.98
C LEU A 58 16.47 9.58 -37.58
N ASP A 59 17.29 10.61 -37.35
CA ASP A 59 16.82 11.97 -37.10
C ASP A 59 16.12 12.55 -38.33
N ARG A 60 16.64 12.26 -39.53
CA ARG A 60 15.97 12.57 -40.79
C ARG A 60 14.66 11.82 -40.90
N LEU A 61 14.65 10.51 -40.66
CA LEU A 61 13.44 9.70 -40.69
C LEU A 61 12.40 10.23 -39.70
N ALA A 62 12.80 10.60 -38.48
CA ALA A 62 11.94 11.17 -37.45
C ALA A 62 11.26 12.47 -37.91
N ARG A 63 12.01 13.39 -38.54
CA ARG A 63 11.43 14.62 -39.13
C ARG A 63 10.39 14.34 -40.22
N GLU A 64 10.51 13.22 -40.91
CA GLU A 64 9.58 12.76 -41.95
C GLU A 64 8.49 11.81 -41.41
N SER A 65 8.41 11.62 -40.10
CA SER A 65 7.54 10.65 -39.45
C SER A 65 6.53 11.30 -38.52
N ALA A 66 5.43 10.60 -38.26
CA ALA A 66 4.73 10.73 -37.00
C ALA A 66 5.56 10.01 -35.92
N VAL A 67 6.06 10.76 -34.93
CA VAL A 67 6.95 10.23 -33.88
C VAL A 67 6.17 10.06 -32.59
N PHE A 68 6.03 8.82 -32.11
CA PHE A 68 5.53 8.54 -30.77
C PHE A 68 6.71 8.33 -29.83
N SER A 69 7.13 9.40 -29.15
CA SER A 69 8.20 9.34 -28.13
C SER A 69 7.80 8.48 -26.92
N ARG A 70 6.48 8.31 -26.70
CA ARG A 70 5.87 7.34 -25.77
C ARG A 70 5.31 6.12 -26.53
N GLY A 71 6.14 5.57 -27.41
CA GLY A 71 5.93 4.24 -28.00
C GLY A 71 6.42 3.15 -27.05
N TYR A 72 5.79 1.98 -27.10
CA TYR A 72 6.09 0.88 -26.18
C TYR A 72 6.05 -0.48 -26.86
N VAL A 73 7.01 -1.34 -26.54
CA VAL A 73 6.92 -2.78 -26.77
C VAL A 73 6.30 -3.46 -25.55
N PRO A 74 5.31 -4.37 -25.70
CA PRO A 74 4.68 -5.03 -24.56
C PRO A 74 5.66 -5.84 -23.70
N THR A 75 6.76 -6.31 -24.29
CA THR A 75 7.72 -7.20 -23.65
C THR A 75 9.14 -6.84 -24.06
N ALA A 76 10.04 -6.70 -23.09
CA ALA A 76 11.42 -6.23 -23.31
C ALA A 76 12.40 -7.38 -23.59
N LEU A 77 12.00 -8.32 -24.46
CA LEU A 77 12.80 -9.50 -24.80
C LEU A 77 12.70 -9.80 -26.30
N CYS A 78 13.85 -9.98 -26.96
CA CYS A 78 13.95 -10.04 -28.41
C CYS A 78 12.92 -10.98 -29.08
N ARG A 79 12.93 -12.28 -28.76
CA ARG A 79 12.09 -13.24 -29.49
C ARG A 79 10.59 -12.96 -29.32
N PRO A 80 10.06 -12.77 -28.09
CA PRO A 80 8.68 -12.36 -27.89
C PRO A 80 8.31 -11.04 -28.58
N ALA A 81 9.18 -10.03 -28.51
CA ALA A 81 8.93 -8.74 -29.15
C ALA A 81 8.87 -8.84 -30.68
N LEU A 82 9.80 -9.56 -31.31
CA LEU A 82 9.79 -9.80 -32.75
C LEU A 82 8.55 -10.62 -33.18
N ALA A 83 8.14 -11.61 -32.37
CA ALA A 83 6.90 -12.35 -32.60
C ALA A 83 5.66 -11.44 -32.50
N THR A 84 5.65 -10.48 -31.57
CA THR A 84 4.62 -9.44 -31.49
C THR A 84 4.61 -8.57 -32.75
N LEU A 85 5.77 -8.12 -33.23
CA LEU A 85 5.87 -7.26 -34.43
C LEU A 85 5.42 -7.95 -35.72
N ILE A 86 5.64 -9.27 -35.85
CA ILE A 86 5.24 -10.01 -37.06
C ILE A 86 3.79 -10.51 -37.02
N THR A 87 3.16 -10.61 -35.85
CA THR A 87 1.78 -11.13 -35.68
C THR A 87 0.76 -10.08 -35.25
N GLY A 88 1.19 -8.99 -34.63
CA GLY A 88 0.32 -7.96 -34.03
C GLY A 88 -0.31 -8.39 -32.71
N LYS A 89 0.08 -9.55 -32.16
CA LYS A 89 -0.48 -10.14 -30.94
C LYS A 89 0.47 -9.97 -29.77
N TYR A 90 -0.08 -9.94 -28.56
CA TYR A 90 0.69 -10.03 -27.32
C TYR A 90 1.37 -11.41 -27.18
N ALA A 91 2.42 -11.49 -26.38
CA ALA A 91 3.18 -12.71 -26.15
C ALA A 91 2.39 -13.83 -25.47
N HIS A 92 1.44 -13.51 -24.57
CA HIS A 92 0.51 -14.52 -24.06
C HIS A 92 -0.45 -15.06 -25.14
N GLN A 93 -0.77 -14.27 -26.17
CA GLN A 93 -1.69 -14.67 -27.25
C GLN A 93 -0.98 -15.54 -28.30
N HIS A 94 0.26 -15.20 -28.68
CA HIS A 94 1.04 -16.00 -29.62
C HIS A 94 1.90 -17.09 -28.94
N LYS A 95 1.91 -17.15 -27.60
CA LYS A 95 2.58 -18.18 -26.77
C LYS A 95 4.11 -18.27 -26.91
N ILE A 96 4.74 -17.26 -27.49
CA ILE A 96 6.21 -17.17 -27.57
C ILE A 96 6.63 -16.19 -26.48
N SER A 97 6.69 -16.66 -25.24
CA SER A 97 6.91 -15.84 -24.05
C SER A 97 8.38 -15.67 -23.68
N GLY A 98 9.31 -16.40 -24.27
CA GLY A 98 10.74 -16.30 -23.98
C GLY A 98 11.62 -16.68 -25.16
N ASN A 99 12.93 -16.54 -25.01
CA ASN A 99 13.90 -16.78 -26.09
C ASN A 99 14.16 -18.27 -26.32
N ASP A 100 14.31 -19.05 -25.25
CA ASP A 100 14.59 -20.49 -25.28
C ASP A 100 13.65 -21.27 -24.36
N PRO A 101 13.43 -22.58 -24.57
CA PRO A 101 12.83 -23.44 -23.56
C PRO A 101 13.70 -23.53 -22.29
N ALA A 102 13.08 -23.80 -21.14
CA ALA A 102 13.80 -24.11 -19.92
C ALA A 102 14.75 -25.31 -20.10
N LEU A 103 15.95 -25.20 -19.52
CA LEU A 103 16.93 -26.29 -19.56
C LEU A 103 16.40 -27.54 -18.87
N LEU A 104 16.63 -28.68 -19.53
CA LEU A 104 16.40 -29.99 -18.92
C LEU A 104 17.32 -30.19 -17.70
N PRO A 105 16.90 -30.97 -16.68
CA PRO A 105 17.72 -31.24 -15.49
C PRO A 105 19.15 -31.71 -15.81
N GLU A 106 19.31 -32.60 -16.80
CA GLU A 106 20.61 -33.10 -17.26
C GLU A 106 21.50 -32.04 -17.92
N MET A 107 20.95 -30.88 -18.27
CA MET A 107 21.68 -29.75 -18.84
C MET A 107 22.05 -28.68 -17.79
N LYS A 108 21.62 -28.85 -16.52
CA LYS A 108 21.94 -27.93 -15.41
C LYS A 108 23.30 -28.33 -14.80
N GLY A 109 24.31 -27.45 -14.89
CA GLY A 109 25.62 -27.63 -14.22
C GLY A 109 26.84 -27.99 -15.10
N GLY A 110 26.72 -28.02 -16.44
CA GLY A 110 27.83 -28.38 -17.33
C GLY A 110 28.65 -27.19 -17.88
N GLY A 111 29.97 -27.37 -17.99
CA GLY A 111 30.94 -26.44 -18.59
C GLY A 111 30.73 -26.16 -20.09
N ASN A 112 31.77 -25.60 -20.74
CA ASN A 112 31.73 -24.90 -22.03
C ASN A 112 30.73 -25.50 -23.07
N ARG A 113 29.54 -24.89 -23.17
CA ARG A 113 28.37 -25.42 -23.89
C ARG A 113 28.52 -25.47 -25.41
N ALA A 114 29.52 -24.76 -25.96
CA ALA A 114 29.78 -24.74 -27.39
C ALA A 114 30.19 -26.11 -27.97
N GLN A 115 30.52 -27.10 -27.12
CA GLN A 115 31.04 -28.41 -27.53
C GLN A 115 30.11 -29.61 -27.24
N GLN A 116 28.94 -29.41 -26.61
CA GLN A 116 28.00 -30.51 -26.32
C GLN A 116 26.81 -30.52 -27.29
N ALA A 117 26.55 -31.68 -27.90
CA ALA A 117 25.39 -31.84 -28.79
C ALA A 117 24.07 -31.68 -28.01
N GLU A 118 23.17 -30.83 -28.51
CA GLU A 118 21.87 -30.57 -27.90
C GLU A 118 21.03 -31.88 -27.83
N PRO A 119 20.55 -32.31 -26.64
CA PRO A 119 19.76 -33.53 -26.50
C PRO A 119 18.48 -33.50 -27.34
N SER A 120 18.08 -34.64 -27.90
CA SER A 120 16.89 -34.74 -28.76
C SER A 120 15.60 -34.21 -28.10
N LYS A 121 15.47 -34.38 -26.79
CA LYS A 121 14.34 -33.85 -26.00
C LYS A 121 14.30 -32.31 -26.00
N TYR A 122 15.45 -31.65 -25.84
CA TYR A 122 15.51 -30.19 -25.83
C TYR A 122 15.32 -29.62 -27.24
N LYS A 123 15.84 -30.31 -28.28
CA LYS A 123 15.51 -29.99 -29.69
C LYS A 123 14.01 -30.04 -29.95
N ALA A 124 13.30 -31.02 -29.40
CA ALA A 124 11.85 -31.13 -29.52
C ALA A 124 11.12 -29.96 -28.82
N LEU A 125 11.58 -29.52 -27.64
CA LEU A 125 11.05 -28.32 -26.98
C LEU A 125 11.30 -27.06 -27.83
N ARG A 126 12.50 -26.89 -28.38
CA ARG A 126 12.82 -25.76 -29.27
C ARG A 126 11.91 -25.77 -30.50
N HIS A 127 11.72 -26.92 -31.13
CA HIS A 127 10.82 -27.08 -32.26
C HIS A 127 9.38 -26.70 -31.89
N LYS A 128 8.89 -27.17 -30.74
CA LYS A 128 7.56 -26.84 -30.23
C LYS A 128 7.38 -25.33 -30.05
N LEU A 129 8.34 -24.66 -29.41
CA LEU A 129 8.29 -23.21 -29.23
C LEU A 129 8.27 -22.46 -30.57
N ILE A 130 9.08 -22.90 -31.55
CA ILE A 130 9.06 -22.34 -32.92
C ILE A 130 7.71 -22.56 -33.61
N SER A 131 7.11 -23.74 -33.45
CA SER A 131 5.85 -24.07 -34.10
C SER A 131 4.64 -23.28 -33.61
N GLN A 132 4.76 -22.54 -32.48
CA GLN A 132 3.71 -21.62 -32.05
C GLN A 132 3.40 -20.55 -33.11
N LEU A 133 4.40 -20.14 -33.91
CA LEU A 133 4.21 -19.19 -35.02
C LEU A 133 3.39 -19.79 -36.17
N ASP A 134 3.44 -21.12 -36.38
CA ASP A 134 2.76 -21.77 -37.51
C ASP A 134 1.22 -21.61 -37.43
N GLN A 135 0.70 -21.31 -36.23
CA GLN A 135 -0.72 -21.07 -35.96
C GLN A 135 -1.12 -19.59 -36.08
N GLN A 136 -0.18 -18.68 -36.35
CA GLN A 136 -0.42 -17.23 -36.33
C GLN A 136 -0.52 -16.63 -37.74
N PRO A 137 -1.45 -15.69 -37.96
CA PRO A 137 -1.50 -14.90 -39.19
C PRO A 137 -0.38 -13.86 -39.17
N THR A 138 0.75 -14.17 -39.81
CA THR A 138 1.91 -13.26 -39.88
C THR A 138 1.74 -12.23 -41.00
N VAL A 139 2.37 -11.05 -40.84
CA VAL A 139 2.33 -9.96 -41.83
C VAL A 139 2.63 -10.43 -43.27
N PRO A 140 3.72 -11.17 -43.56
CA PRO A 140 3.98 -11.67 -44.91
C PRO A 140 2.84 -12.51 -45.49
N ARG A 141 2.25 -13.42 -44.70
CA ARG A 141 1.13 -14.26 -45.14
C ARG A 141 -0.11 -13.44 -45.45
N LEU A 142 -0.41 -12.45 -44.62
CA LEU A 142 -1.56 -11.57 -44.80
C LEU A 142 -1.39 -10.66 -46.03
N LEU A 143 -0.18 -10.15 -46.26
CA LEU A 143 0.14 -9.31 -47.42
C LEU A 143 0.23 -10.11 -48.73
N ALA A 144 0.59 -11.40 -48.69
CA ALA A 144 0.68 -12.25 -49.88
C ALA A 144 -0.63 -12.30 -50.67
N GLY A 145 -1.79 -12.24 -49.99
CA GLY A 145 -3.12 -12.17 -50.62
C GLY A 145 -3.36 -10.92 -51.48
N LYS A 146 -2.55 -9.86 -51.29
CA LYS A 146 -2.53 -8.64 -52.12
C LYS A 146 -1.36 -8.61 -53.11
N GLY A 147 -0.67 -9.73 -53.29
CA GLY A 147 0.41 -9.86 -54.27
C GLY A 147 1.74 -9.25 -53.81
N TYR A 148 1.93 -9.04 -52.51
CA TYR A 148 3.24 -8.63 -51.97
C TYR A 148 4.26 -9.75 -52.13
N VAL A 149 5.50 -9.37 -52.42
CA VAL A 149 6.69 -10.21 -52.19
C VAL A 149 7.38 -9.77 -50.92
N SER A 150 8.03 -10.67 -50.20
CA SER A 150 8.53 -10.39 -48.86
C SER A 150 9.94 -10.91 -48.61
N HIS A 151 10.73 -10.14 -47.85
CA HIS A 151 12.11 -10.46 -47.51
C HIS A 151 12.41 -10.34 -46.01
N GLN A 152 13.05 -11.36 -45.46
CA GLN A 152 13.56 -11.36 -44.09
C GLN A 152 15.09 -11.18 -44.06
N SER A 153 15.54 -10.17 -43.33
CA SER A 153 16.97 -9.93 -43.03
C SER A 153 17.16 -9.65 -41.54
N GLY A 154 18.32 -10.03 -40.99
CA GLY A 154 18.61 -9.81 -39.58
C GLY A 154 18.07 -10.89 -38.64
N LYS A 155 17.68 -10.48 -37.43
CA LYS A 155 17.13 -11.33 -36.38
C LYS A 155 15.82 -11.97 -36.79
N TRP A 156 15.77 -13.29 -36.61
CA TRP A 156 14.59 -14.12 -36.78
C TRP A 156 14.73 -15.41 -35.98
N TRP A 157 13.76 -15.71 -35.12
CA TRP A 157 13.87 -16.82 -34.16
C TRP A 157 13.06 -18.06 -34.54
N GLU A 158 12.08 -17.90 -35.43
CA GLU A 158 11.03 -18.89 -35.66
C GLU A 158 11.40 -19.91 -36.75
N GLY A 159 12.64 -20.41 -36.68
CA GLY A 159 13.19 -21.34 -37.66
C GLY A 159 13.44 -20.67 -39.01
N ASN A 160 13.34 -21.42 -40.11
CA ASN A 160 13.54 -20.87 -41.45
C ASN A 160 12.58 -19.69 -41.74
N PHE A 161 13.04 -18.65 -42.45
CA PHE A 161 12.21 -17.48 -42.78
C PHE A 161 10.85 -17.84 -43.42
N ARG A 162 10.78 -18.94 -44.19
CA ARG A 162 9.53 -19.40 -44.81
C ARG A 162 8.44 -19.77 -43.78
N ARG A 163 8.81 -20.11 -42.54
CA ARG A 163 7.84 -20.32 -41.44
C ARG A 163 7.15 -19.02 -41.01
N GLY A 164 7.73 -17.86 -41.30
CA GLY A 164 7.06 -16.56 -41.18
C GLY A 164 6.19 -16.19 -42.37
N GLY A 165 6.22 -16.99 -43.45
CA GLY A 165 5.58 -16.71 -44.73
C GLY A 165 6.39 -15.78 -45.64
N PHE A 166 7.68 -15.56 -45.35
CA PHE A 166 8.55 -14.78 -46.22
C PHE A 166 8.90 -15.54 -47.50
N ASP A 167 8.94 -14.84 -48.63
CA ASP A 167 9.30 -15.42 -49.94
C ASP A 167 10.82 -15.62 -50.08
N GLU A 168 11.57 -14.61 -49.64
CA GLU A 168 13.03 -14.56 -49.63
C GLU A 168 13.52 -14.26 -48.21
N GLY A 169 14.73 -14.69 -47.86
CA GLY A 169 15.30 -14.35 -46.57
C GLY A 169 16.66 -14.97 -46.30
N MET A 170 17.32 -14.46 -45.26
CA MET A 170 18.69 -14.85 -44.90
C MET A 170 18.72 -16.02 -43.91
N THR A 171 17.70 -16.15 -43.07
CA THR A 171 17.68 -17.16 -41.99
C THR A 171 17.37 -18.57 -42.52
N ARG A 172 18.38 -19.44 -42.52
CA ARG A 172 18.24 -20.90 -42.72
C ARG A 172 17.40 -21.51 -41.60
N GLY A 173 17.70 -21.15 -40.35
CA GLY A 173 16.97 -21.52 -39.14
C GLY A 173 17.05 -22.98 -38.70
N PHE A 174 16.54 -23.27 -37.50
CA PHE A 174 16.47 -24.62 -36.91
C PHE A 174 15.71 -25.61 -37.84
N PRO A 175 16.18 -26.87 -37.99
CA PRO A 175 17.24 -27.54 -37.21
C PRO A 175 18.66 -27.45 -37.78
N GLN A 176 18.93 -26.59 -38.78
CA GLN A 176 20.26 -26.49 -39.37
C GLN A 176 21.31 -26.03 -38.32
N PRO A 177 22.55 -26.54 -38.36
CA PRO A 177 23.61 -26.11 -37.46
C PRO A 177 23.81 -24.59 -37.50
N GLY A 178 23.86 -23.96 -36.33
CA GLY A 178 23.96 -22.50 -36.19
C GLY A 178 22.66 -21.73 -36.42
N GLY A 179 21.56 -22.39 -36.78
CA GLY A 179 20.24 -21.80 -37.09
C GLY A 179 19.45 -21.30 -35.87
N ARG A 180 20.05 -20.43 -35.06
CA ARG A 180 19.41 -19.76 -33.92
C ARG A 180 19.37 -18.25 -34.20
N HIS A 181 18.26 -17.61 -33.83
CA HIS A 181 18.07 -16.16 -33.73
C HIS A 181 18.43 -15.29 -34.95
N GLY A 182 18.63 -15.85 -36.13
CA GLY A 182 18.84 -15.10 -37.39
C GLY A 182 19.94 -15.68 -38.26
N ASP A 183 20.91 -16.39 -37.66
CA ASP A 183 21.99 -17.10 -38.35
C ASP A 183 22.71 -16.23 -39.39
N ASP A 184 22.59 -16.53 -40.69
CA ASP A 184 23.27 -15.73 -41.72
C ASP A 184 22.74 -14.29 -41.76
N GLY A 185 21.49 -14.09 -41.34
CA GLY A 185 20.84 -12.79 -41.20
C GLY A 185 21.56 -11.84 -40.25
N LEU A 186 22.27 -12.34 -39.22
CA LEU A 186 22.97 -11.50 -38.24
C LEU A 186 24.13 -10.69 -38.84
N LYS A 187 24.54 -11.02 -40.06
CA LYS A 187 25.58 -10.31 -40.82
C LYS A 187 25.08 -9.03 -41.49
N ILE A 188 23.78 -8.90 -41.72
CA ILE A 188 23.22 -7.71 -42.38
C ILE A 188 23.57 -6.44 -41.58
N GLY A 189 23.91 -5.37 -42.28
CA GLY A 189 24.40 -4.12 -41.68
C GLY A 189 25.89 -4.17 -41.34
N ARG A 190 26.37 -5.23 -40.69
CA ARG A 190 27.79 -5.39 -40.31
C ARG A 190 28.70 -5.72 -41.50
N GLU A 191 28.23 -6.60 -42.38
CA GLU A 191 28.92 -7.01 -43.61
C GLU A 191 28.31 -6.33 -44.86
N GLY A 192 27.45 -5.32 -44.65
CA GLY A 192 26.78 -4.54 -45.70
C GLY A 192 25.27 -4.82 -45.85
N MET A 193 24.64 -4.10 -46.79
CA MET A 193 23.18 -4.08 -46.99
C MET A 193 22.69 -4.83 -48.23
N GLN A 194 23.60 -5.39 -49.02
CA GLN A 194 23.32 -5.94 -50.36
C GLN A 194 22.11 -6.89 -50.45
N PRO A 195 21.89 -7.87 -49.55
CA PRO A 195 20.74 -8.77 -49.64
C PRO A 195 19.38 -8.05 -49.68
N VAL A 196 19.22 -7.00 -48.86
CA VAL A 196 17.97 -6.22 -48.80
C VAL A 196 17.83 -5.32 -50.03
N LEU A 197 18.92 -4.67 -50.44
CA LEU A 197 18.90 -3.75 -51.60
C LEU A 197 18.60 -4.51 -52.90
N GLN A 198 19.19 -5.70 -53.08
CA GLN A 198 18.94 -6.57 -54.24
C GLN A 198 17.51 -7.10 -54.27
N PHE A 199 16.94 -7.43 -53.10
CA PHE A 199 15.54 -7.82 -53.02
C PHE A 199 14.61 -6.69 -53.46
N ILE A 200 14.85 -5.46 -52.98
CA ILE A 200 14.07 -4.27 -53.37
C ILE A 200 14.16 -4.08 -54.88
N ASP A 201 15.37 -4.13 -55.45
CA ASP A 201 15.58 -4.00 -56.90
C ASP A 201 14.82 -5.06 -57.70
N SER A 202 14.87 -6.32 -57.25
CA SER A 202 14.12 -7.42 -57.85
C SER A 202 12.61 -7.23 -57.72
N ALA A 203 12.10 -6.71 -56.61
CA ALA A 203 10.66 -6.43 -56.45
C ALA A 203 10.19 -5.31 -57.39
N VAL A 204 10.99 -4.25 -57.55
CA VAL A 204 10.76 -3.16 -58.51
C VAL A 204 10.74 -3.68 -59.93
N GLU A 205 11.72 -4.50 -60.33
CA GLU A 205 11.78 -5.11 -61.66
C GLU A 205 10.55 -5.99 -61.93
N ARG A 206 10.12 -6.76 -60.92
CA ARG A 206 8.90 -7.59 -60.96
C ARG A 206 7.60 -6.77 -60.92
N LYS A 207 7.67 -5.46 -60.68
CA LYS A 207 6.50 -4.56 -60.46
C LYS A 207 5.55 -5.10 -59.38
N LYS A 208 6.12 -5.60 -58.29
CA LYS A 208 5.37 -6.13 -57.15
C LYS A 208 5.52 -5.18 -55.96
N PRO A 209 4.43 -4.93 -55.20
CA PRO A 209 4.59 -4.30 -53.89
C PRO A 209 5.41 -5.24 -53.00
N PHE A 210 6.19 -4.70 -52.08
CA PHE A 210 7.06 -5.50 -51.23
C PHE A 210 6.93 -5.23 -49.74
N PHE A 211 7.27 -6.25 -48.94
CA PHE A 211 7.45 -6.17 -47.50
C PHE A 211 8.88 -6.51 -47.11
N VAL A 212 9.58 -5.59 -46.45
CA VAL A 212 10.92 -5.82 -45.92
C VAL A 212 10.87 -5.88 -44.40
N TRP A 213 11.37 -6.99 -43.86
CA TRP A 213 11.75 -7.11 -42.45
C TRP A 213 13.27 -6.89 -42.35
N TYR A 214 13.64 -5.71 -41.88
CA TYR A 214 15.03 -5.32 -41.65
C TYR A 214 15.30 -5.19 -40.15
N ALA A 215 15.84 -6.26 -39.56
CA ALA A 215 16.07 -6.36 -38.12
C ALA A 215 17.54 -6.68 -37.78
N PRO A 216 18.54 -5.84 -38.15
CA PRO A 216 19.94 -6.16 -37.96
C PRO A 216 20.28 -6.46 -36.50
N PHE A 217 21.34 -7.23 -36.27
CA PHE A 217 21.84 -7.56 -34.93
C PHE A 217 22.68 -6.42 -34.35
N MET A 218 22.07 -5.24 -34.27
CA MET A 218 22.69 -3.96 -33.94
C MET A 218 21.66 -3.03 -33.25
N PRO A 219 22.07 -2.28 -32.21
CA PRO A 219 23.42 -2.20 -31.61
C PRO A 219 23.87 -3.39 -30.72
N HIS A 220 23.09 -4.47 -30.61
CA HIS A 220 23.36 -5.66 -29.76
C HIS A 220 24.83 -6.16 -29.62
N THR A 221 25.11 -6.66 -28.42
CA THR A 221 26.39 -7.27 -28.00
C THR A 221 26.80 -8.52 -28.82
N PRO A 222 28.09 -8.76 -29.13
CA PRO A 222 29.27 -7.98 -28.74
C PRO A 222 29.32 -6.61 -29.42
N HIS A 223 29.66 -5.57 -28.64
CA HIS A 223 29.82 -4.20 -29.16
C HIS A 223 31.20 -4.04 -29.82
N ASN A 224 31.25 -4.34 -31.11
CA ASN A 224 32.45 -4.31 -31.97
C ASN A 224 32.26 -3.36 -33.17
N PRO A 225 32.07 -2.05 -32.91
CA PRO A 225 31.89 -1.07 -33.98
C PRO A 225 33.18 -0.89 -34.81
N PRO A 226 33.10 -0.31 -36.03
CA PRO A 226 34.26 0.17 -36.75
C PRO A 226 35.12 1.08 -35.88
N GLN A 227 36.45 0.92 -35.97
CA GLN A 227 37.39 1.68 -35.15
C GLN A 227 37.16 3.20 -35.25
N ARG A 228 36.81 3.70 -36.45
CA ARG A 228 36.49 5.13 -36.67
C ARG A 228 35.37 5.65 -35.77
N LEU A 229 34.34 4.84 -35.50
CA LEU A 229 33.20 5.25 -34.69
C LEU A 229 33.55 5.15 -33.21
N PHE A 230 34.26 4.10 -32.80
CA PHE A 230 34.77 4.01 -31.44
C PHE A 230 35.66 5.20 -31.08
N ASP A 231 36.63 5.54 -31.94
CA ASP A 231 37.54 6.67 -31.74
C ASP A 231 36.76 8.01 -31.70
N LYS A 232 35.74 8.18 -32.54
CA LYS A 232 34.84 9.34 -32.51
C LYS A 232 34.19 9.52 -31.13
N TYR A 233 33.63 8.45 -30.57
CA TYR A 233 32.96 8.52 -29.26
C TYR A 233 33.95 8.65 -28.09
N LYS A 234 35.15 8.08 -28.18
CA LYS A 234 36.23 8.36 -27.22
C LYS A 234 36.66 9.82 -27.26
N ALA A 235 36.77 10.42 -28.44
CA ALA A 235 37.11 11.84 -28.59
C ALA A 235 36.07 12.80 -28.00
N LYS A 236 34.82 12.35 -27.81
CA LYS A 236 33.74 13.10 -27.12
C LYS A 236 33.84 13.06 -25.59
N GLY A 237 34.90 12.48 -25.03
CA GLY A 237 35.14 12.44 -23.58
C GLY A 237 34.41 11.31 -22.85
N ILE A 238 33.94 10.28 -23.56
CA ILE A 238 33.28 9.12 -22.92
C ILE A 238 34.34 8.22 -22.28
N GLU A 239 34.36 8.20 -20.95
CA GLU A 239 35.38 7.49 -20.17
C GLU A 239 35.29 5.98 -20.34
N SER A 240 34.10 5.39 -20.22
CA SER A 240 33.90 3.95 -20.36
C SER A 240 34.00 3.49 -21.82
N ASP A 241 34.91 2.55 -22.09
CA ASP A 241 35.00 1.89 -23.39
C ASP A 241 33.75 1.09 -23.73
N PHE A 242 33.04 0.55 -22.74
CA PHE A 242 31.80 -0.20 -22.96
C PHE A 242 30.69 0.73 -23.45
N VAL A 243 30.54 1.92 -22.84
CA VAL A 243 29.60 2.97 -23.27
C VAL A 243 29.97 3.49 -24.65
N ALA A 244 31.24 3.85 -24.88
CA ALA A 244 31.69 4.37 -26.17
C ALA A 244 31.48 3.37 -27.31
N ARG A 245 31.70 2.06 -27.08
CA ARG A 245 31.44 1.01 -28.07
C ARG A 245 29.97 0.86 -28.37
N TYR A 246 29.10 0.92 -27.37
CA TYR A 246 27.66 0.84 -27.56
C TYR A 246 27.13 2.06 -28.34
N TYR A 247 27.53 3.29 -28.01
CA TYR A 247 27.13 4.48 -28.78
C TYR A 247 27.63 4.43 -30.24
N ALA A 248 28.85 3.93 -30.45
CA ALA A 248 29.38 3.69 -31.77
C ALA A 248 28.60 2.61 -32.56
N MET A 249 28.05 1.59 -31.88
CA MET A 249 27.16 0.61 -32.49
C MET A 249 25.82 1.22 -32.91
N VAL A 250 25.27 2.14 -32.10
CA VAL A 250 24.04 2.89 -32.41
C VAL A 250 24.23 3.72 -33.68
N GLU A 251 25.31 4.50 -33.76
CA GLU A 251 25.61 5.28 -34.97
C GLU A 251 25.88 4.38 -36.18
N TRP A 252 26.53 3.23 -36.00
CA TRP A 252 26.75 2.31 -37.12
C TRP A 252 25.42 1.75 -37.67
N PHE A 253 24.46 1.47 -36.79
CA PHE A 253 23.11 1.08 -37.20
C PHE A 253 22.36 2.21 -37.91
N ASP A 254 22.57 3.45 -37.47
CA ASP A 254 22.04 4.62 -38.17
C ASP A 254 22.57 4.74 -39.60
N GLU A 255 23.87 4.47 -39.82
CA GLU A 255 24.47 4.46 -41.18
C GLU A 255 23.80 3.43 -42.09
N THR A 256 23.52 2.23 -41.58
CA THR A 256 22.87 1.17 -42.37
C THR A 256 21.38 1.48 -42.63
N CYS A 257 20.73 2.20 -41.72
CA CYS A 257 19.41 2.79 -41.98
C CYS A 257 19.51 3.85 -43.11
N GLY A 258 20.56 4.68 -43.09
CA GLY A 258 20.86 5.65 -44.14
C GLY A 258 21.01 4.99 -45.52
N GLU A 259 21.77 3.90 -45.62
CA GLU A 259 21.91 3.12 -46.87
C GLU A 259 20.55 2.65 -47.41
N LEU A 260 19.69 2.09 -46.53
CA LEU A 260 18.35 1.62 -46.92
C LEU A 260 17.44 2.77 -47.38
N LEU A 261 17.41 3.87 -46.63
CA LEU A 261 16.59 5.05 -46.94
C LEU A 261 17.03 5.70 -48.25
N ASN A 262 18.34 5.88 -48.44
CA ASN A 262 18.89 6.44 -49.67
C ASN A 262 18.58 5.54 -50.88
N HIS A 263 18.68 4.22 -50.74
CA HIS A 263 18.32 3.31 -51.84
C HIS A 263 16.85 3.41 -52.24
N LEU A 264 15.94 3.55 -51.27
CA LEU A 264 14.52 3.80 -51.55
C LEU A 264 14.29 5.15 -52.26
N GLU A 265 15.08 6.17 -51.93
CA GLU A 265 15.03 7.48 -52.59
C GLU A 265 15.59 7.44 -54.02
N ASP A 266 16.74 6.81 -54.22
CA ASP A 266 17.38 6.64 -55.53
C ASP A 266 16.49 5.87 -56.51
N LYS A 267 15.69 4.94 -56.00
CA LYS A 267 14.68 4.18 -56.76
C LYS A 267 13.33 4.90 -56.87
N ASN A 268 13.20 6.12 -56.34
CA ASN A 268 11.97 6.92 -56.29
C ASN A 268 10.80 6.24 -55.56
N LEU A 269 11.08 5.31 -54.64
CA LEU A 269 10.08 4.54 -53.91
C LEU A 269 9.60 5.23 -52.62
N ARG A 270 10.29 6.28 -52.18
CA ARG A 270 10.10 6.84 -50.84
C ARG A 270 8.67 7.34 -50.58
N LYS A 271 7.99 7.92 -51.58
CA LYS A 271 6.59 8.38 -51.49
C LYS A 271 5.57 7.23 -51.52
N ASP A 272 5.97 6.08 -52.04
CA ASP A 272 5.13 4.88 -52.18
C ASP A 272 5.48 3.82 -51.13
N THR A 273 6.16 4.22 -50.04
CA THR A 273 6.63 3.28 -49.00
C THR A 273 6.23 3.76 -47.62
N LEU A 274 5.48 2.93 -46.90
CA LEU A 274 5.30 3.03 -45.46
C LEU A 274 6.53 2.44 -44.77
N ILE A 275 7.26 3.29 -44.06
CA ILE A 275 8.35 2.87 -43.18
C ILE A 275 7.86 2.92 -41.74
N VAL A 276 8.05 1.83 -41.00
CA VAL A 276 7.83 1.75 -39.57
C VAL A 276 9.17 1.46 -38.90
N TYR A 277 9.57 2.32 -37.96
CA TYR A 277 10.73 2.10 -37.11
C TYR A 277 10.29 1.85 -35.67
N VAL A 278 10.92 0.86 -35.02
CA VAL A 278 10.72 0.52 -33.60
C VAL A 278 11.91 -0.31 -33.09
N GLY A 279 12.33 -0.14 -31.85
CA GLY A 279 13.27 -1.09 -31.21
C GLY A 279 12.55 -2.32 -30.65
N ASP A 280 13.18 -3.48 -30.65
CA ASP A 280 12.58 -4.71 -30.09
C ASP A 280 12.55 -4.71 -28.55
N ASN A 281 13.56 -4.11 -27.92
CA ASN A 281 13.66 -3.85 -26.48
C ASN A 281 14.76 -2.82 -26.17
N GLY A 282 14.76 -2.30 -24.93
CA GLY A 282 15.76 -1.32 -24.48
C GLY A 282 17.10 -1.93 -24.00
N TRP A 283 18.15 -1.08 -23.96
CA TRP A 283 19.49 -1.41 -23.50
C TRP A 283 20.19 -0.22 -22.82
N ILE A 284 20.42 -0.30 -21.52
CA ILE A 284 21.20 0.66 -20.74
C ILE A 284 22.57 0.01 -20.59
N GLN A 285 23.60 0.60 -21.20
CA GLN A 285 24.94 0.02 -21.15
C GLN A 285 25.51 0.07 -19.74
N ASN A 286 25.96 -1.07 -19.21
CA ASN A 286 26.73 -1.09 -17.98
C ASN A 286 28.11 -0.42 -18.25
N PRO A 287 28.53 0.59 -17.47
CA PRO A 287 29.80 1.26 -17.71
C PRO A 287 31.03 0.39 -17.42
N ASP A 288 30.88 -0.69 -16.65
CA ASP A 288 31.99 -1.50 -16.14
C ASP A 288 32.19 -2.82 -16.90
N ASN A 289 31.24 -3.23 -17.74
CA ASN A 289 31.32 -4.46 -18.53
C ASN A 289 30.42 -4.42 -19.77
N GLY A 290 30.55 -5.41 -20.66
CA GLY A 290 29.78 -5.49 -21.91
C GLY A 290 28.31 -5.91 -21.79
N GLY A 291 27.77 -6.01 -20.57
CA GLY A 291 26.36 -6.31 -20.31
C GLY A 291 25.49 -5.05 -20.15
N PHE A 292 24.20 -5.28 -19.92
CA PHE A 292 23.24 -4.20 -19.62
C PHE A 292 23.15 -3.94 -18.11
N ALA A 293 22.82 -2.70 -17.74
CA ALA A 293 22.57 -2.25 -16.38
C ALA A 293 21.17 -2.67 -15.88
N PRO A 294 20.86 -2.59 -14.57
CA PRO A 294 19.51 -2.85 -14.05
C PRO A 294 18.42 -2.03 -14.76
N ARG A 295 17.17 -2.52 -14.71
CA ARG A 295 15.98 -1.87 -15.33
C ARG A 295 16.04 -1.69 -16.85
N SER A 296 16.92 -2.44 -17.51
CA SER A 296 17.13 -2.42 -18.95
C SER A 296 16.39 -3.57 -19.67
N LYS A 297 17.07 -4.31 -20.56
CA LYS A 297 16.60 -5.52 -21.22
C LYS A 297 16.04 -6.51 -20.21
N GLN A 298 14.98 -7.22 -20.59
CA GLN A 298 14.22 -8.13 -19.73
C GLN A 298 13.47 -7.46 -18.56
N SER A 299 13.41 -6.13 -18.48
CA SER A 299 12.64 -5.40 -17.47
C SER A 299 11.33 -4.83 -18.00
N ALA A 300 10.33 -4.71 -17.13
CA ALA A 300 9.09 -3.98 -17.37
C ALA A 300 9.24 -2.44 -17.26
N ASN A 301 10.39 -1.97 -16.76
CA ASN A 301 10.73 -0.56 -16.64
C ASN A 301 10.80 0.16 -18.01
N GLU A 302 10.72 1.49 -18.02
CA GLU A 302 10.85 2.35 -19.21
C GLU A 302 12.12 2.00 -19.99
N GLY A 303 13.24 1.78 -19.29
CA GLY A 303 14.52 1.38 -19.87
C GLY A 303 14.52 0.04 -20.62
N GLY A 304 13.51 -0.80 -20.42
CA GLY A 304 13.30 -2.04 -21.18
C GLY A 304 12.18 -1.95 -22.22
N THR A 305 11.09 -1.26 -21.90
CA THR A 305 9.80 -1.34 -22.63
C THR A 305 9.46 -0.12 -23.47
N ARG A 306 9.91 1.09 -23.09
CA ARG A 306 9.69 2.28 -23.92
C ARG A 306 10.58 2.18 -25.16
N GLN A 307 9.99 2.44 -26.32
CA GLN A 307 10.66 2.41 -27.62
C GLN A 307 9.97 3.41 -28.55
N PRO A 308 10.64 4.52 -28.94
CA PRO A 308 10.03 5.48 -29.85
C PRO A 308 9.61 4.78 -31.14
N THR A 309 8.36 4.99 -31.54
CA THR A 309 7.79 4.36 -32.74
C THR A 309 7.55 5.43 -33.79
N LEU A 310 8.11 5.24 -34.98
CA LEU A 310 7.98 6.18 -36.09
C LEU A 310 7.17 5.55 -37.20
N PHE A 311 6.23 6.32 -37.75
CA PHE A 311 5.52 5.98 -38.98
C PHE A 311 5.79 7.05 -40.04
N SER A 312 6.45 6.67 -41.14
CA SER A 312 6.76 7.58 -42.23
C SER A 312 6.16 7.10 -43.54
N TRP A 313 5.35 7.95 -44.16
CA TRP A 313 4.86 7.77 -45.52
C TRP A 313 4.67 9.15 -46.16
N PRO A 314 5.73 9.70 -46.78
CA PRO A 314 5.73 11.07 -47.30
C PRO A 314 4.54 11.37 -48.22
N GLY A 315 3.86 12.48 -47.97
CA GLY A 315 2.65 12.88 -48.71
C GLY A 315 1.36 12.19 -48.25
N THR A 316 1.44 11.18 -47.39
CA THR A 316 0.28 10.46 -46.86
C THR A 316 0.14 10.63 -45.34
N ILE A 317 1.20 10.37 -44.58
CA ILE A 317 1.24 10.57 -43.13
C ILE A 317 1.71 12.00 -42.84
N GLN A 318 1.04 12.69 -41.91
CA GLN A 318 1.49 13.99 -41.43
C GLN A 318 2.69 13.81 -40.50
N PRO A 319 3.86 14.39 -40.80
CA PRO A 319 5.01 14.34 -39.90
C PRO A 319 4.76 15.16 -38.63
N GLY A 320 5.48 14.84 -37.56
CA GLY A 320 5.49 15.62 -36.31
C GLY A 320 5.61 14.76 -35.06
N ASP A 321 6.10 15.37 -33.98
CA ASP A 321 6.10 14.76 -32.65
C ASP A 321 4.66 14.63 -32.12
N ARG A 322 4.31 13.46 -31.63
CA ARG A 322 3.01 13.16 -31.03
C ARG A 322 2.98 13.42 -29.52
N GLY A 323 4.08 13.89 -28.92
CA GLY A 323 4.16 14.31 -27.53
C GLY A 323 3.76 13.19 -26.58
N ASP A 324 2.82 13.48 -25.68
CA ASP A 324 2.39 12.54 -24.64
C ASP A 324 1.46 11.42 -25.12
N GLN A 325 1.15 11.38 -26.42
CA GLN A 325 0.31 10.35 -27.02
C GLN A 325 0.96 8.97 -26.99
N LEU A 326 0.17 7.97 -26.63
CA LEU A 326 0.63 6.59 -26.52
C LEU A 326 0.55 5.83 -27.85
N CYS A 327 1.55 4.99 -28.09
CA CYS A 327 1.56 3.98 -29.14
C CYS A 327 2.08 2.65 -28.56
N SER A 328 1.56 1.53 -29.03
CA SER A 328 2.11 0.21 -28.70
C SER A 328 2.52 -0.51 -29.98
N SER A 329 3.56 -1.35 -29.92
CA SER A 329 4.01 -2.09 -31.09
C SER A 329 2.94 -3.05 -31.66
N VAL A 330 1.92 -3.43 -30.87
CA VAL A 330 0.75 -4.18 -31.37
C VAL A 330 -0.09 -3.38 -32.38
N ASP A 331 0.03 -2.03 -32.41
CA ASP A 331 -0.66 -1.15 -33.36
C ASP A 331 -0.04 -1.20 -34.77
N ILE A 332 1.19 -1.68 -34.89
CA ILE A 332 1.96 -1.63 -36.14
C ILE A 332 1.31 -2.51 -37.21
N VAL A 333 0.97 -3.76 -36.87
CA VAL A 333 0.35 -4.71 -37.79
C VAL A 333 -0.99 -4.22 -38.34
N PRO A 334 -2.01 -3.89 -37.53
CA PRO A 334 -3.29 -3.40 -38.06
C PRO A 334 -3.11 -2.11 -38.89
N THR A 335 -2.18 -1.24 -38.53
CA THR A 335 -1.85 -0.02 -39.29
C THR A 335 -1.22 -0.35 -40.65
N ALA A 336 -0.26 -1.27 -40.70
CA ALA A 336 0.42 -1.70 -41.93
C ALA A 336 -0.55 -2.44 -42.87
N LEU A 337 -1.40 -3.31 -42.35
CA LEU A 337 -2.44 -4.00 -43.13
C LEU A 337 -3.46 -3.01 -43.71
N ALA A 338 -3.89 -2.02 -42.92
CA ALA A 338 -4.76 -0.96 -43.40
C ALA A 338 -4.11 -0.14 -44.53
N ALA A 339 -2.81 0.17 -44.41
CA ALA A 339 -2.06 0.87 -45.46
C ALA A 339 -2.01 0.05 -46.77
N ALA A 340 -1.87 -1.27 -46.67
CA ALA A 340 -1.92 -2.18 -47.81
C ALA A 340 -3.34 -2.50 -48.33
N GLY A 341 -4.40 -1.97 -47.70
CA GLY A 341 -5.78 -2.32 -48.03
C GLY A 341 -6.12 -3.80 -47.79
N VAL A 342 -5.43 -4.44 -46.84
CA VAL A 342 -5.68 -5.81 -46.36
C VAL A 342 -6.66 -5.75 -45.19
N SER A 343 -7.62 -6.69 -45.16
CA SER A 343 -8.54 -6.83 -44.04
C SER A 343 -7.78 -7.13 -42.75
N ILE A 344 -8.02 -6.33 -41.72
CA ILE A 344 -7.42 -6.51 -40.40
C ILE A 344 -8.13 -7.68 -39.70
N PRO A 345 -7.42 -8.72 -39.23
CA PRO A 345 -8.03 -9.76 -38.42
C PRO A 345 -8.69 -9.18 -37.16
N GLY A 346 -9.95 -9.55 -36.90
CA GLY A 346 -10.75 -8.95 -35.81
C GLY A 346 -10.26 -9.27 -34.39
N GLU A 347 -9.34 -10.21 -34.26
CA GLU A 347 -8.72 -10.65 -33.00
C GLU A 347 -7.44 -9.88 -32.63
N LEU A 348 -6.98 -8.96 -33.48
CA LEU A 348 -5.78 -8.18 -33.17
C LEU A 348 -6.07 -7.14 -32.07
N PRO A 349 -5.24 -7.07 -31.01
CA PRO A 349 -5.42 -6.12 -29.92
C PRO A 349 -5.01 -4.68 -30.27
N GLY A 350 -4.31 -4.47 -31.38
CA GLY A 350 -3.83 -3.15 -31.81
C GLY A 350 -4.90 -2.31 -32.52
N TYR A 351 -4.77 -0.99 -32.41
CA TYR A 351 -5.56 -0.03 -33.16
C TYR A 351 -4.95 0.20 -34.55
N ASN A 352 -5.83 0.38 -35.54
CA ASN A 352 -5.43 0.97 -36.81
C ASN A 352 -5.17 2.47 -36.63
N LEU A 353 -3.90 2.88 -36.59
CA LEU A 353 -3.51 4.27 -36.43
C LEU A 353 -3.50 5.03 -37.76
N LEU A 354 -3.65 4.38 -38.92
CA LEU A 354 -3.56 5.07 -40.21
C LEU A 354 -4.46 6.32 -40.34
N PRO A 355 -5.73 6.32 -39.86
CA PRO A 355 -6.56 7.52 -39.91
C PRO A 355 -5.97 8.72 -39.16
N ILE A 356 -5.43 8.51 -37.96
CA ILE A 356 -4.85 9.58 -37.14
C ILE A 356 -3.46 9.99 -37.61
N LEU A 357 -2.70 9.04 -38.20
CA LEU A 357 -1.43 9.33 -38.85
C LEU A 357 -1.61 10.26 -40.06
N LYS A 358 -2.69 10.07 -40.85
CA LYS A 358 -3.02 10.95 -41.99
C LYS A 358 -3.56 12.32 -41.57
N SER A 359 -4.34 12.38 -40.49
CA SER A 359 -5.01 13.62 -40.07
C SER A 359 -4.20 14.47 -39.10
N GLY A 360 -3.22 13.89 -38.40
CA GLY A 360 -2.55 14.53 -37.27
C GLY A 360 -3.38 14.52 -35.98
N GLY A 361 -4.53 13.82 -35.97
CA GLY A 361 -5.42 13.73 -34.82
C GLY A 361 -4.86 12.91 -33.64
N PRO A 362 -5.53 12.95 -32.47
CA PRO A 362 -5.10 12.21 -31.29
C PRO A 362 -5.26 10.70 -31.47
N THR A 363 -4.32 9.94 -30.92
CA THR A 363 -4.39 8.48 -30.83
C THR A 363 -5.64 8.01 -30.08
N PRO A 364 -6.33 6.93 -30.53
CA PRO A 364 -7.40 6.31 -29.75
C PRO A 364 -6.87 5.62 -28.49
N ARG A 365 -5.55 5.42 -28.40
CA ARG A 365 -4.90 4.71 -27.30
C ARG A 365 -4.81 5.59 -26.06
N ARG A 366 -5.67 5.31 -25.08
CA ARG A 366 -5.60 5.91 -23.74
C ARG A 366 -4.65 5.17 -22.81
N GLU A 367 -4.48 3.88 -23.06
CA GLU A 367 -3.71 2.97 -22.22
C GLU A 367 -2.84 2.02 -23.04
N VAL A 368 -1.69 1.67 -22.48
CA VAL A 368 -0.77 0.66 -23.02
C VAL A 368 -0.61 -0.42 -21.97
N PHE A 369 -0.66 -1.67 -22.41
CA PHE A 369 -0.44 -2.82 -21.57
C PHE A 369 0.81 -3.58 -21.99
N GLY A 370 1.44 -4.25 -21.04
CA GLY A 370 2.53 -5.15 -21.35
C GLY A 370 2.76 -6.23 -20.30
N GLU A 371 3.62 -7.15 -20.68
CA GLU A 371 3.90 -8.41 -20.03
C GLU A 371 5.38 -8.75 -20.19
N THR A 372 6.03 -9.06 -19.08
CA THR A 372 7.45 -9.43 -19.07
C THR A 372 7.56 -10.84 -18.52
N PHE A 373 8.28 -11.68 -19.24
CA PHE A 373 8.47 -13.08 -18.92
C PHE A 373 9.95 -13.36 -18.65
N ALA A 374 10.22 -14.52 -18.06
CA ALA A 374 11.58 -15.03 -17.94
C ALA A 374 12.18 -15.31 -19.32
N HIS A 375 13.50 -15.18 -19.42
CA HIS A 375 14.24 -15.51 -20.64
C HIS A 375 13.95 -16.95 -21.14
N ASP A 376 13.93 -17.90 -20.21
CA ASP A 376 13.72 -19.32 -20.48
C ASP A 376 12.25 -19.69 -20.21
N VAL A 377 11.55 -20.19 -21.22
CA VAL A 377 10.14 -20.58 -21.18
C VAL A 377 9.98 -21.85 -20.36
N ALA A 378 9.39 -21.70 -19.16
CA ALA A 378 9.17 -22.79 -18.23
C ALA A 378 8.15 -23.83 -18.74
N ASP A 379 7.09 -23.38 -19.39
CA ASP A 379 6.14 -24.21 -20.12
C ASP A 379 5.74 -23.51 -21.42
N ILE A 380 5.86 -24.22 -22.54
CA ILE A 380 5.61 -23.69 -23.89
C ILE A 380 4.10 -23.61 -24.17
N ASP A 381 3.27 -24.40 -23.48
CA ASP A 381 1.82 -24.37 -23.68
C ASP A 381 1.12 -23.35 -22.77
N ASP A 382 1.78 -22.96 -21.67
CA ASP A 382 1.27 -22.06 -20.65
C ASP A 382 2.23 -20.88 -20.41
N PRO A 383 2.01 -19.71 -21.04
CA PRO A 383 2.88 -18.56 -20.88
C PRO A 383 2.89 -18.03 -19.44
N GLU A 384 1.84 -18.26 -18.64
CA GLU A 384 1.79 -17.82 -17.23
C GLU A 384 2.92 -18.44 -16.41
N GLU A 385 3.38 -19.66 -16.73
CA GLU A 385 4.48 -20.33 -16.01
C GLU A 385 5.78 -19.52 -15.97
N SER A 386 5.97 -18.62 -16.94
CA SER A 386 7.17 -17.77 -17.05
C SER A 386 6.89 -16.29 -16.77
N LEU A 387 5.67 -15.92 -16.36
CA LEU A 387 5.25 -14.53 -16.20
C LEU A 387 5.92 -13.89 -14.99
N LEU A 388 6.67 -12.81 -15.22
CA LEU A 388 7.41 -12.08 -14.18
C LEU A 388 6.78 -10.73 -13.86
N TYR A 389 6.25 -10.02 -14.85
CA TYR A 389 5.58 -8.74 -14.62
C TYR A 389 4.39 -8.57 -15.56
N ARG A 390 3.35 -7.90 -15.08
CA ARG A 390 2.38 -7.20 -15.93
C ARG A 390 2.45 -5.71 -15.62
N TRP A 391 2.27 -4.87 -16.63
CA TRP A 391 2.34 -3.43 -16.45
C TRP A 391 1.34 -2.70 -17.34
N VAL A 392 0.87 -1.55 -16.87
CA VAL A 392 -0.07 -0.67 -17.58
C VAL A 392 0.38 0.77 -17.47
N ILE A 393 0.23 1.52 -18.56
CA ILE A 393 0.35 2.98 -18.59
C ILE A 393 -1.01 3.56 -18.92
N ASP A 394 -1.48 4.51 -18.12
CA ASP A 394 -2.69 5.30 -18.36
C ASP A 394 -2.44 6.75 -17.97
N GLY A 395 -2.52 7.66 -18.95
CA GLY A 395 -2.10 9.05 -18.77
C GLY A 395 -0.61 9.16 -18.42
N ASN A 396 -0.30 9.72 -17.25
CA ASN A 396 1.04 9.86 -16.70
C ASN A 396 1.44 8.68 -15.79
N TRP A 397 0.49 7.84 -15.38
CA TRP A 397 0.77 6.77 -14.42
C TRP A 397 1.21 5.49 -15.12
N LYS A 398 2.23 4.85 -14.55
CA LYS A 398 2.64 3.49 -14.90
C LYS A 398 2.64 2.60 -13.66
N LEU A 399 1.89 1.51 -13.71
CA LEU A 399 1.87 0.48 -12.67
C LEU A 399 2.59 -0.78 -13.17
N LEU A 400 3.50 -1.32 -12.37
CA LEU A 400 4.12 -2.63 -12.55
C LEU A 400 3.67 -3.55 -11.40
N LEU A 401 3.20 -4.74 -11.75
CA LEU A 401 2.89 -5.82 -10.81
C LEU A 401 3.83 -6.99 -11.08
N THR A 402 4.60 -7.38 -10.06
CA THR A 402 5.51 -8.53 -10.11
C THR A 402 4.72 -9.84 -9.94
N TYR A 403 5.12 -10.93 -10.58
CA TYR A 403 4.50 -12.27 -10.52
C TYR A 403 5.51 -13.36 -10.19
N ASP A 404 5.01 -14.47 -9.67
CA ASP A 404 5.79 -15.60 -9.16
C ASP A 404 6.26 -16.60 -10.24
N GLY A 405 6.27 -16.21 -11.52
CA GLY A 405 6.73 -17.08 -12.62
C GLY A 405 8.13 -17.65 -12.40
N LYS A 406 8.40 -18.79 -13.04
CA LYS A 406 9.67 -19.50 -12.89
C LYS A 406 10.79 -18.73 -13.59
N VAL A 407 11.85 -18.42 -12.83
CA VAL A 407 13.08 -17.83 -13.37
C VAL A 407 14.07 -18.92 -13.77
N GLY A 408 14.68 -18.76 -14.94
CA GLY A 408 15.66 -19.69 -15.50
C GLY A 408 17.10 -19.25 -15.25
N ARG A 409 17.96 -19.41 -16.27
CA ARG A 409 19.40 -19.08 -16.22
C ARG A 409 19.72 -17.62 -15.88
N TYR A 410 18.76 -16.72 -16.07
CA TYR A 410 18.93 -15.27 -15.96
C TYR A 410 18.29 -14.69 -14.69
N SER A 411 18.10 -15.52 -13.64
CA SER A 411 17.51 -15.10 -12.37
C SER A 411 18.17 -13.86 -11.76
N GLN A 412 19.48 -13.70 -11.93
CA GLN A 412 20.26 -12.54 -11.48
C GLN A 412 19.81 -11.19 -12.09
N HIS A 413 19.17 -11.19 -13.26
CA HIS A 413 18.65 -9.98 -13.91
C HIS A 413 17.21 -9.65 -13.49
N HIS A 414 16.58 -10.56 -12.74
CA HIS A 414 15.23 -10.40 -12.23
C HIS A 414 15.28 -10.32 -10.70
N SER A 415 15.95 -9.29 -10.18
CA SER A 415 15.93 -9.00 -8.76
C SER A 415 14.48 -8.80 -8.30
N ARG A 416 14.01 -9.66 -7.40
CA ARG A 416 12.67 -9.60 -6.79
C ARG A 416 12.71 -8.88 -5.43
N THR A 417 13.62 -7.93 -5.29
CA THR A 417 13.82 -7.18 -4.03
C THR A 417 12.70 -6.18 -3.80
N GLU A 418 12.15 -5.59 -4.86
CA GLU A 418 10.96 -4.73 -4.78
C GLU A 418 9.70 -5.61 -4.77
N LEU A 419 9.15 -5.82 -3.58
CA LEU A 419 7.94 -6.62 -3.35
C LEU A 419 6.74 -5.69 -3.16
N GLY A 420 5.68 -5.87 -3.95
CA GLY A 420 4.51 -4.98 -3.97
C GLY A 420 4.30 -4.24 -5.30
N PRO A 421 3.19 -3.50 -5.45
CA PRO A 421 2.94 -2.68 -6.63
C PRO A 421 3.99 -1.57 -6.76
N GLN A 422 4.46 -1.33 -7.98
CA GLN A 422 5.35 -0.20 -8.29
C GLN A 422 4.58 0.79 -9.16
N LEU A 423 4.37 2.01 -8.66
CA LEU A 423 3.63 3.06 -9.37
C LEU A 423 4.55 4.26 -9.59
N PHE A 424 4.63 4.72 -10.84
CA PHE A 424 5.47 5.83 -11.25
C PHE A 424 4.66 6.86 -12.04
N ASP A 425 4.93 8.15 -11.82
CA ASP A 425 4.47 9.22 -12.72
C ASP A 425 5.53 9.36 -13.84
N VAL A 426 5.36 8.66 -14.96
CA VAL A 426 6.39 8.55 -16.00
C VAL A 426 6.57 9.82 -16.85
N LEU A 427 5.75 10.86 -16.62
CA LEU A 427 6.02 12.19 -17.20
C LEU A 427 6.91 13.03 -16.30
N ALA A 428 6.72 12.96 -14.97
CA ALA A 428 7.57 13.66 -14.00
C ALA A 428 8.85 12.87 -13.66
N ASP A 429 8.80 11.54 -13.76
CA ASP A 429 9.85 10.57 -13.42
C ASP A 429 10.05 9.56 -14.57
N PRO A 430 10.60 10.00 -15.73
CA PRO A 430 10.72 9.17 -16.93
C PRO A 430 11.72 8.01 -16.81
N HIS A 431 12.49 7.96 -15.72
CA HIS A 431 13.43 6.88 -15.42
C HIS A 431 12.94 5.94 -14.30
N GLU A 432 11.75 6.20 -13.75
CA GLU A 432 11.10 5.41 -12.69
C GLU A 432 11.96 5.29 -11.42
N ASP A 433 12.59 6.39 -11.01
CA ASP A 433 13.45 6.45 -9.84
C ASP A 433 12.64 6.47 -8.52
N HIS A 434 11.37 6.89 -8.56
CA HIS A 434 10.54 7.14 -7.37
C HIS A 434 9.23 6.33 -7.40
N ASN A 435 9.21 5.19 -6.69
CA ASN A 435 7.96 4.43 -6.51
C ASN A 435 7.01 5.15 -5.53
N VAL A 436 5.87 5.61 -6.03
CA VAL A 436 4.85 6.33 -5.26
C VAL A 436 3.59 5.51 -4.94
N ALA A 437 3.64 4.19 -5.15
CA ALA A 437 2.48 3.30 -4.94
C ALA A 437 1.85 3.42 -3.55
N ALA A 438 2.68 3.56 -2.50
CA ALA A 438 2.21 3.71 -1.12
C ALA A 438 1.41 5.00 -0.88
N LYS A 439 1.65 6.05 -1.67
CA LYS A 439 0.98 7.35 -1.56
C LYS A 439 -0.31 7.45 -2.38
N HIS A 440 -0.51 6.52 -3.33
CA HIS A 440 -1.63 6.54 -4.28
C HIS A 440 -2.30 5.16 -4.40
N PRO A 441 -2.77 4.55 -3.29
CA PRO A 441 -3.37 3.22 -3.32
C PRO A 441 -4.62 3.13 -4.20
N GLU A 442 -5.37 4.22 -4.36
CA GLU A 442 -6.53 4.33 -5.26
C GLU A 442 -6.14 4.21 -6.74
N VAL A 443 -5.02 4.82 -7.14
CA VAL A 443 -4.49 4.72 -8.50
C VAL A 443 -3.98 3.30 -8.76
N VAL A 444 -3.26 2.71 -7.79
CA VAL A 444 -2.82 1.32 -7.86
C VAL A 444 -4.01 0.38 -8.07
N ALA A 445 -5.08 0.53 -7.27
CA ALA A 445 -6.27 -0.30 -7.38
C ALA A 445 -6.96 -0.16 -8.75
N ALA A 446 -7.11 1.07 -9.25
CA ALA A 446 -7.71 1.32 -10.55
C ALA A 446 -6.91 0.71 -11.70
N LEU A 447 -5.59 0.87 -11.70
CA LEU A 447 -4.70 0.33 -12.73
C LEU A 447 -4.56 -1.20 -12.63
N ALA A 448 -4.55 -1.76 -11.43
CA ALA A 448 -4.57 -3.21 -11.22
C ALA A 448 -5.87 -3.84 -11.76
N ALA A 449 -7.02 -3.18 -11.59
CA ALA A 449 -8.29 -3.63 -12.16
C ALA A 449 -8.24 -3.65 -13.69
N LYS A 450 -7.61 -2.65 -14.32
CA LYS A 450 -7.39 -2.62 -15.78
C LYS A 450 -6.50 -3.77 -16.26
N LEU A 451 -5.41 -4.04 -15.56
CA LEU A 451 -4.55 -5.20 -15.84
C LEU A 451 -5.34 -6.51 -15.79
N GLN A 452 -6.19 -6.66 -14.77
CA GLN A 452 -7.02 -7.85 -14.62
C GLN A 452 -8.07 -7.99 -15.72
N ALA A 453 -8.67 -6.88 -16.17
CA ALA A 453 -9.63 -6.87 -17.26
C ALA A 453 -8.99 -7.16 -18.62
N TRP A 454 -7.75 -6.69 -18.85
CA TRP A 454 -7.02 -6.91 -20.10
C TRP A 454 -6.62 -8.37 -20.30
N TRP A 455 -5.96 -8.98 -19.31
CA TRP A 455 -5.58 -10.40 -19.35
C TRP A 455 -5.79 -11.04 -17.96
N PRO A 456 -6.84 -11.82 -17.73
CA PRO A 456 -7.09 -12.44 -16.43
C PRO A 456 -6.09 -13.56 -16.12
N VAL A 457 -5.02 -13.24 -15.40
CA VAL A 457 -4.05 -14.22 -14.90
C VAL A 457 -4.65 -14.97 -13.71
N THR A 458 -4.63 -16.30 -13.75
CA THR A 458 -5.31 -17.14 -12.73
C THR A 458 -4.42 -18.18 -12.08
N ARG A 459 -3.30 -18.54 -12.70
CA ARG A 459 -2.37 -19.58 -12.20
C ARG A 459 -1.13 -19.01 -11.53
N ARG A 460 -0.93 -17.69 -11.64
CA ARG A 460 0.18 -16.97 -11.03
C ARG A 460 -0.33 -16.02 -9.98
N GLN A 461 0.40 -15.94 -8.89
CA GLN A 461 0.14 -14.98 -7.84
C GLN A 461 0.95 -13.74 -8.15
N VAL A 462 0.34 -12.57 -7.98
CA VAL A 462 1.11 -11.34 -7.90
C VAL A 462 2.10 -11.56 -6.76
N GLN A 463 3.38 -11.38 -7.02
CA GLN A 463 4.37 -11.07 -6.00
C GLN A 463 4.11 -9.66 -5.50
N THR A 464 2.89 -9.44 -5.02
CA THR A 464 2.76 -8.75 -3.78
C THR A 464 3.58 -9.60 -2.83
N THR A 465 4.27 -8.99 -1.89
CA THR A 465 4.23 -9.66 -0.61
C THR A 465 2.77 -10.14 -0.44
N VAL A 466 2.48 -11.43 -0.17
CA VAL A 466 1.51 -11.76 0.91
C VAL A 466 1.45 -10.51 1.79
N ALA A 467 0.40 -9.73 2.03
CA ALA A 467 0.51 -8.38 2.67
C ALA A 467 1.73 -8.16 3.64
N ALA A 468 2.95 -7.83 3.19
CA ALA A 468 4.19 -8.38 3.80
C ALA A 468 4.08 -9.92 4.10
N LYS A 469 5.07 -10.79 3.83
CA LYS A 469 5.04 -12.06 4.59
C LYS A 469 5.13 -11.55 6.02
N GLN A 470 3.99 -11.37 6.71
CA GLN A 470 3.80 -10.14 7.47
C GLN A 470 5.07 -10.01 8.26
N ALA A 471 5.90 -9.02 7.92
CA ALA A 471 6.95 -8.65 8.84
C ALA A 471 6.07 -8.27 10.01
N ARG A 472 5.92 -9.25 10.92
CA ARG A 472 4.91 -9.26 11.96
C ARG A 472 5.15 -7.92 12.62
N PRO A 473 4.27 -6.94 12.42
CA PRO A 473 4.67 -5.58 12.68
C PRO A 473 5.03 -5.51 14.15
N ASN A 474 6.05 -4.76 14.50
CA ASN A 474 6.30 -4.54 15.91
C ASN A 474 5.05 -3.93 16.53
N VAL A 475 4.83 -4.16 17.81
CA VAL A 475 3.75 -3.52 18.54
C VAL A 475 4.37 -2.62 19.60
N LEU A 476 4.07 -1.32 19.52
CA LEU A 476 4.28 -0.38 20.61
C LEU A 476 2.94 -0.16 21.32
N PHE A 477 2.84 -0.69 22.53
CA PHE A 477 1.61 -0.72 23.32
C PHE A 477 1.71 0.28 24.48
N ILE A 478 1.13 1.46 24.31
CA ILE A 478 1.26 2.59 25.25
C ILE A 478 -0.01 2.66 26.12
N ALA A 479 0.16 2.48 27.42
CA ALA A 479 -0.92 2.63 28.40
C ALA A 479 -0.71 3.91 29.21
N ILE A 480 -1.78 4.67 29.45
CA ILE A 480 -1.77 5.85 30.32
C ILE A 480 -2.80 5.65 31.44
N ASP A 481 -2.37 5.80 32.68
CA ASP A 481 -3.20 5.54 33.87
C ASP A 481 -4.05 6.75 34.24
N ASP A 482 -5.34 6.54 34.49
CA ASP A 482 -6.30 7.56 34.92
C ASP A 482 -6.46 8.75 33.92
N GLN A 483 -6.16 8.55 32.63
CA GLN A 483 -6.27 9.58 31.59
C GLN A 483 -7.70 9.70 31.08
N ASN A 484 -8.35 10.82 31.38
CA ASN A 484 -9.65 11.20 30.83
C ASN A 484 -9.51 11.80 29.42
N ASP A 485 -10.58 12.42 28.92
CA ASP A 485 -10.65 12.98 27.57
C ASP A 485 -9.98 14.36 27.40
N TRP A 486 -9.22 14.85 28.39
CA TRP A 486 -8.45 16.11 28.33
C TRP A 486 -7.20 15.99 27.43
N LEU A 487 -7.44 15.65 26.16
CA LEU A 487 -6.48 15.48 25.09
C LEU A 487 -6.99 16.26 23.87
N GLY A 488 -6.09 16.90 23.13
CA GLY A 488 -6.44 17.78 22.01
C GLY A 488 -7.30 17.06 20.96
N TYR A 489 -6.96 15.84 20.59
CA TYR A 489 -7.72 15.08 19.59
C TYR A 489 -9.14 14.70 20.04
N LEU A 490 -9.40 14.55 21.35
CA LEU A 490 -10.74 14.27 21.89
C LEU A 490 -11.55 15.55 22.10
N GLY A 491 -10.89 16.70 22.19
CA GLY A 491 -11.52 18.00 22.42
C GLY A 491 -12.09 18.16 23.83
N GLY A 492 -11.63 17.39 24.82
CA GLY A 492 -12.21 17.39 26.17
C GLY A 492 -11.94 18.67 26.95
N HIS A 493 -10.68 19.13 27.01
CA HIS A 493 -10.33 20.39 27.69
C HIS A 493 -9.64 21.38 26.73
N PRO A 494 -10.10 22.64 26.63
CA PRO A 494 -9.63 23.60 25.63
C PRO A 494 -8.17 24.01 25.81
N LEU A 495 -7.63 23.89 27.03
CA LEU A 495 -6.23 24.21 27.32
C LEU A 495 -5.28 23.01 27.18
N ALA A 496 -5.78 21.78 26.98
CA ALA A 496 -4.92 20.60 26.92
C ALA A 496 -3.83 20.73 25.86
N LYS A 497 -2.57 20.55 26.25
CA LYS A 497 -1.41 20.61 25.34
C LYS A 497 -0.83 19.22 25.15
N THR A 498 -1.27 18.53 24.10
CA THR A 498 -0.84 17.17 23.77
C THR A 498 -0.44 17.00 22.29
N PRO A 499 0.52 17.80 21.79
CA PRO A 499 0.88 17.79 20.37
C PRO A 499 1.36 16.42 19.85
N HIS A 500 2.00 15.58 20.68
CA HIS A 500 2.51 14.30 20.22
C HIS A 500 1.42 13.23 20.10
N ILE A 501 0.50 13.18 21.06
CA ILE A 501 -0.69 12.32 21.01
C ILE A 501 -1.61 12.79 19.88
N ASP A 502 -1.76 14.10 19.68
CA ASP A 502 -2.56 14.65 18.57
C ASP A 502 -1.95 14.32 17.21
N ALA A 503 -0.62 14.39 17.08
CA ALA A 503 0.09 13.95 15.88
C ALA A 503 -0.07 12.44 15.64
N LEU A 504 -0.01 11.62 16.70
CA LEU A 504 -0.27 10.18 16.61
C LEU A 504 -1.71 9.91 16.14
N ALA A 505 -2.69 10.61 16.70
CA ALA A 505 -4.10 10.54 16.29
C ALA A 505 -4.28 10.91 14.81
N ALA A 506 -3.62 11.97 14.34
CA ALA A 506 -3.66 12.38 12.94
C ALA A 506 -3.00 11.36 11.99
N ARG A 507 -1.96 10.67 12.46
CA ARG A 507 -1.28 9.60 11.70
C ARG A 507 -2.05 8.29 11.66
N GLY A 508 -3.08 8.11 12.47
CA GLY A 508 -3.81 6.86 12.61
C GLY A 508 -5.33 6.99 12.59
N THR A 509 -6.00 6.01 13.19
CA THR A 509 -7.43 6.03 13.48
C THR A 509 -7.62 6.37 14.96
N ALA A 510 -8.19 7.54 15.22
CA ALA A 510 -8.53 8.00 16.56
C ALA A 510 -9.99 7.65 16.89
N PHE A 511 -10.20 6.88 17.95
CA PHE A 511 -11.55 6.57 18.44
C PHE A 511 -12.00 7.66 19.41
N LEU A 512 -13.16 8.25 19.12
CA LEU A 512 -13.74 9.35 19.89
C LEU A 512 -14.71 8.86 20.97
N ASN A 513 -15.14 7.59 20.90
CA ASN A 513 -16.15 6.96 21.74
C ASN A 513 -15.64 5.59 22.26
N ALA A 514 -14.43 5.59 22.83
CA ALA A 514 -13.81 4.39 23.39
C ALA A 514 -13.99 4.33 24.92
N HIS A 515 -14.31 3.14 25.44
CA HIS A 515 -14.63 2.95 26.85
C HIS A 515 -13.88 1.80 27.51
N CYS A 516 -13.52 2.01 28.78
CA CYS A 516 -12.94 0.98 29.65
C CYS A 516 -13.96 -0.10 30.02
N GLN A 517 -13.49 -1.29 30.42
CA GLN A 517 -14.41 -2.34 30.90
C GLN A 517 -14.82 -2.14 32.34
N ALA A 518 -13.99 -1.46 33.12
CA ALA A 518 -14.31 -1.03 34.47
C ALA A 518 -13.60 0.29 34.78
N PRO A 519 -14.24 1.25 35.45
CA PRO A 519 -13.65 2.53 35.82
C PRO A 519 -12.70 2.41 37.03
N LEU A 520 -11.82 1.40 37.01
CA LEU A 520 -10.86 1.06 38.05
C LEU A 520 -9.69 0.24 37.48
N CYS A 521 -8.46 0.54 37.90
CA CYS A 521 -7.23 0.03 37.27
C CYS A 521 -7.17 -1.50 37.11
N ASN A 522 -7.23 -2.27 38.21
CA ASN A 522 -7.08 -3.73 38.16
C ASN A 522 -8.12 -4.44 37.27
N PRO A 523 -9.43 -4.21 37.45
CA PRO A 523 -10.43 -4.88 36.62
C PRO A 523 -10.34 -4.44 35.15
N SER A 524 -10.05 -3.17 34.85
CA SER A 524 -9.91 -2.69 33.46
C SER A 524 -8.71 -3.32 32.75
N ARG A 525 -7.53 -3.22 33.37
CA ARG A 525 -6.27 -3.73 32.80
C ARG A 525 -6.30 -5.24 32.67
N THR A 526 -6.82 -5.94 33.67
CA THR A 526 -7.00 -7.40 33.59
C THR A 526 -7.97 -7.77 32.48
N SER A 527 -9.07 -7.03 32.33
CA SER A 527 -10.06 -7.31 31.30
C SER A 527 -9.47 -7.26 29.89
N LEU A 528 -8.69 -6.21 29.59
CA LEU A 528 -7.97 -6.08 28.33
C LEU A 528 -6.98 -7.24 28.12
N MET A 529 -6.13 -7.51 29.12
CA MET A 529 -5.05 -8.50 28.99
C MET A 529 -5.56 -9.94 28.80
N LEU A 530 -6.75 -10.26 29.33
CA LEU A 530 -7.36 -11.59 29.20
C LEU A 530 -8.36 -11.68 28.03
N GLY A 531 -8.82 -10.54 27.52
CA GLY A 531 -9.92 -10.42 26.56
C GLY A 531 -11.26 -10.86 27.13
N LEU A 532 -11.46 -10.70 28.45
CA LEU A 532 -12.66 -11.12 29.19
C LEU A 532 -13.19 -9.96 30.03
N ARG A 533 -14.50 -9.79 30.14
CA ARG A 533 -15.15 -8.74 30.95
C ARG A 533 -14.91 -8.96 32.45
N SER A 534 -14.92 -7.88 33.23
CA SER A 534 -14.91 -7.97 34.71
C SER A 534 -16.08 -8.79 35.25
N THR A 535 -17.24 -8.73 34.59
CA THR A 535 -18.43 -9.52 34.92
C THR A 535 -18.25 -11.01 34.66
N THR A 536 -17.38 -11.39 33.72
CA THR A 536 -17.01 -12.79 33.47
C THR A 536 -15.92 -13.25 34.44
N THR A 537 -14.92 -12.42 34.70
CA THR A 537 -13.80 -12.80 35.58
C THR A 537 -14.12 -12.76 37.07
N GLY A 538 -15.13 -11.98 37.48
CA GLY A 538 -15.44 -11.69 38.88
C GLY A 538 -14.40 -10.82 39.59
N ILE A 539 -13.42 -10.28 38.84
CA ILE A 539 -12.41 -9.36 39.37
C ILE A 539 -12.98 -7.96 39.27
N HIS A 540 -13.45 -7.44 40.42
CA HIS A 540 -14.12 -6.13 40.52
C HIS A 540 -13.32 -5.09 41.31
N GLY A 541 -12.44 -5.52 42.23
CA GLY A 541 -11.61 -4.67 43.09
C GLY A 541 -10.14 -4.57 42.65
N LEU A 542 -9.31 -3.90 43.45
CA LEU A 542 -7.86 -3.79 43.19
C LEU A 542 -7.05 -5.04 43.56
N ALA A 543 -7.66 -5.96 44.30
CA ALA A 543 -7.15 -7.31 44.54
C ALA A 543 -8.28 -8.33 44.31
N PRO A 544 -7.96 -9.62 44.08
CA PRO A 544 -6.62 -10.16 43.86
C PRO A 544 -6.11 -9.89 42.43
N TRP A 545 -4.85 -10.25 42.17
CA TRP A 545 -4.35 -10.34 40.78
C TRP A 545 -4.90 -11.60 40.11
N PHE A 546 -5.19 -11.57 38.81
CA PHE A 546 -5.87 -12.68 38.13
C PHE A 546 -5.15 -14.03 38.24
N ARG A 547 -3.81 -14.05 38.33
CA ARG A 547 -3.02 -15.28 38.55
C ARG A 547 -3.16 -15.90 39.95
N GLN A 548 -3.92 -15.26 40.84
CA GLN A 548 -4.28 -15.79 42.17
C GLN A 548 -5.73 -16.29 42.19
N VAL A 549 -6.47 -16.11 41.09
CA VAL A 549 -7.83 -16.61 40.93
C VAL A 549 -7.75 -17.96 40.24
N GLU A 550 -8.18 -19.03 40.92
CA GLU A 550 -8.06 -20.42 40.44
C GLU A 550 -8.59 -20.60 39.00
N ALA A 551 -9.74 -20.00 38.67
CA ALA A 551 -10.34 -20.09 37.34
C ALA A 551 -9.51 -19.43 36.22
N TRP A 552 -8.66 -18.46 36.55
CA TRP A 552 -7.93 -17.63 35.58
C TRP A 552 -6.41 -17.77 35.69
N GLN A 553 -5.91 -18.58 36.62
CA GLN A 553 -4.47 -18.65 36.92
C GLN A 553 -3.63 -19.13 35.74
N ASP A 554 -4.21 -19.93 34.84
CA ASP A 554 -3.54 -20.49 33.64
C ASP A 554 -4.01 -19.84 32.33
N ARG A 555 -4.82 -18.76 32.41
CA ARG A 555 -5.33 -18.04 31.24
C ARG A 555 -4.18 -17.47 30.40
N VAL A 556 -4.22 -17.65 29.09
CA VAL A 556 -3.24 -17.05 28.18
C VAL A 556 -3.55 -15.56 28.02
N THR A 557 -2.59 -14.71 28.37
CA THR A 557 -2.73 -13.24 28.25
C THR A 557 -2.31 -12.75 26.86
N LEU A 558 -2.68 -11.51 26.52
CA LEU A 558 -2.25 -10.81 25.31
C LEU A 558 -0.73 -10.93 25.05
N PRO A 559 0.16 -10.53 25.97
CA PRO A 559 1.60 -10.67 25.74
C PRO A 559 2.03 -12.13 25.59
N GLN A 560 1.47 -13.06 26.36
CA GLN A 560 1.79 -14.49 26.20
C GLN A 560 1.41 -15.05 24.82
N HIS A 561 0.29 -14.60 24.24
CA HIS A 561 -0.10 -14.99 22.89
C HIS A 561 0.87 -14.45 21.84
N PHE A 562 1.38 -13.22 22.02
CA PHE A 562 2.43 -12.66 21.17
C PHE A 562 3.75 -13.44 21.31
N HIS A 563 4.20 -13.72 22.54
CA HIS A 563 5.39 -14.53 22.82
C HIS A 563 5.31 -15.92 22.16
N ALA A 564 4.20 -16.63 22.36
CA ALA A 564 3.96 -17.95 21.77
C ALA A 564 3.99 -17.93 20.24
N ASN A 565 3.81 -16.75 19.63
CA ASN A 565 3.89 -16.50 18.20
C ASN A 565 5.15 -15.72 17.81
N GLY A 566 6.27 -15.96 18.49
CA GLY A 566 7.61 -15.55 18.03
C GLY A 566 7.94 -14.08 18.19
N TYR A 567 7.10 -13.28 18.87
CA TYR A 567 7.47 -11.94 19.29
C TYR A 567 8.37 -12.00 20.53
N ARG A 568 9.36 -11.11 20.58
CA ARG A 568 10.00 -10.76 21.85
C ARG A 568 9.08 -9.81 22.61
N THR A 569 8.72 -10.15 23.83
CA THR A 569 7.75 -9.39 24.64
C THR A 569 8.45 -8.62 25.74
N LEU A 570 8.28 -7.30 25.75
CA LEU A 570 8.95 -6.39 26.65
C LEU A 570 7.92 -5.53 27.38
N THR A 571 8.17 -5.21 28.64
CA THR A 571 7.30 -4.34 29.42
C THR A 571 8.07 -3.43 30.36
N ALA A 572 7.63 -2.19 30.47
CA ALA A 572 8.02 -1.29 31.53
C ALA A 572 6.81 -0.48 32.01
N GLY A 573 6.89 0.03 33.22
CA GLY A 573 5.83 0.87 33.74
C GLY A 573 4.66 0.11 34.35
N LYS A 574 3.47 0.72 34.32
CA LYS A 574 2.21 0.18 34.85
C LYS A 574 1.35 -0.36 33.70
N ILE A 575 1.50 -1.66 33.41
CA ILE A 575 0.63 -2.40 32.47
C ILE A 575 -0.46 -3.16 33.22
N TYR A 576 -0.06 -4.02 34.15
CA TYR A 576 -0.95 -4.59 35.17
C TYR A 576 -1.08 -3.64 36.37
N HIS A 577 -2.14 -3.83 37.17
CA HIS A 577 -2.27 -3.10 38.42
C HIS A 577 -1.36 -3.67 39.51
N GLY A 578 -0.54 -2.80 40.12
CA GLY A 578 0.33 -3.14 41.24
C GLY A 578 1.57 -3.96 40.87
N GLY A 579 2.40 -4.25 41.88
CA GLY A 579 3.60 -5.08 41.73
C GLY A 579 3.25 -6.56 41.67
N VAL A 580 2.73 -7.02 40.53
CA VAL A 580 2.18 -8.37 40.39
C VAL A 580 3.17 -9.52 40.69
N GLY A 581 2.70 -10.54 41.41
CA GLY A 581 3.16 -11.93 41.40
C GLY A 581 4.55 -12.30 41.95
N GLY A 582 5.41 -11.31 42.22
CA GLY A 582 6.85 -11.54 42.48
C GLY A 582 7.64 -11.90 41.20
N PRO A 583 8.99 -11.89 41.24
CA PRO A 583 9.82 -12.02 40.04
C PRO A 583 9.53 -13.26 39.18
N GLN A 584 9.22 -14.40 39.80
CA GLN A 584 8.95 -15.66 39.10
C GLN A 584 7.68 -15.60 38.24
N LYS A 585 6.59 -15.03 38.77
CA LYS A 585 5.35 -14.90 38.00
C LYS A 585 5.42 -13.80 36.94
N ARG A 586 6.29 -12.79 37.13
CA ARG A 586 6.57 -11.76 36.12
C ARG A 586 7.30 -12.33 34.89
N ALA A 587 8.27 -13.20 35.11
CA ALA A 587 9.01 -13.85 34.02
C ALA A 587 8.14 -14.73 33.11
N ALA A 588 6.94 -15.13 33.56
CA ALA A 588 5.99 -15.89 32.75
C ALA A 588 5.08 -14.99 31.88
N GLU A 589 5.02 -13.68 32.11
CA GLU A 589 4.12 -12.76 31.38
C GLU A 589 4.81 -12.03 30.23
N PHE A 590 6.07 -11.63 30.42
CA PHE A 590 6.88 -10.94 29.43
C PHE A 590 8.32 -11.47 29.50
N ASP A 591 9.00 -11.49 28.35
CA ASP A 591 10.40 -11.91 28.25
C ASP A 591 11.35 -10.95 28.99
N GLU A 592 11.07 -9.65 28.92
CA GLU A 592 11.91 -8.62 29.52
C GLU A 592 11.13 -7.55 30.28
N TRP A 593 11.65 -7.17 31.45
CA TRP A 593 11.06 -6.19 32.34
C TRP A 593 12.02 -5.01 32.55
N GLY A 594 11.56 -3.82 32.17
CA GLY A 594 12.22 -2.56 32.47
C GLY A 594 11.85 -2.01 33.86
N PRO A 595 12.09 -0.70 34.09
CA PRO A 595 11.77 -0.06 35.35
C PRO A 595 10.26 -0.13 35.66
N ALA A 596 9.94 -0.28 36.94
CA ALA A 596 8.56 -0.29 37.40
C ALA A 596 7.92 1.09 37.24
N GLY A 597 6.65 1.11 36.85
CA GLY A 597 5.87 2.35 36.81
C GLY A 597 5.53 2.84 38.21
N GLY A 598 5.47 4.15 38.39
CA GLY A 598 5.11 4.75 39.66
C GLY A 598 5.49 6.21 39.77
N VAL A 599 5.27 6.76 40.97
CA VAL A 599 5.42 8.20 41.26
C VAL A 599 6.83 8.73 40.98
N GLY A 600 7.86 7.90 41.16
CA GLY A 600 9.26 8.35 41.20
C GLY A 600 9.56 9.07 42.51
N VAL A 601 10.24 10.22 42.41
CA VAL A 601 10.53 11.09 43.56
C VAL A 601 9.27 11.73 44.15
N LYS A 602 9.28 11.95 45.48
CA LYS A 602 8.19 12.55 46.26
C LYS A 602 8.73 13.67 47.14
N PRO A 603 7.90 14.68 47.48
CA PRO A 603 8.28 15.68 48.49
C PRO A 603 8.36 15.04 49.89
N GLU A 604 9.11 15.67 50.81
CA GLU A 604 9.25 15.19 52.19
C GLU A 604 7.92 15.17 52.96
N LYS A 605 7.00 16.07 52.61
CA LYS A 605 5.65 16.20 53.18
C LYS A 605 4.67 16.44 52.04
N LYS A 606 3.39 16.12 52.29
CA LYS A 606 2.33 16.41 51.33
C LYS A 606 2.29 17.91 50.99
N LEU A 607 2.00 18.22 49.74
CA LEU A 607 1.85 19.60 49.25
C LEU A 607 0.46 20.17 49.59
N ILE A 608 -0.54 19.31 49.75
CA ILE A 608 -1.91 19.69 50.10
C ILE A 608 -2.26 19.40 51.57
N PRO A 609 -3.30 20.04 52.13
CA PRO A 609 -3.83 19.71 53.46
C PRO A 609 -4.28 18.24 53.58
N PRO A 610 -4.38 17.69 54.80
CA PRO A 610 -4.86 16.33 55.00
C PRO A 610 -6.22 16.07 54.36
N THR A 611 -6.30 15.05 53.49
CA THR A 611 -7.56 14.71 52.83
C THR A 611 -8.47 13.96 53.79
N PRO A 612 -9.81 14.06 53.62
CA PRO A 612 -10.76 13.24 54.36
C PRO A 612 -10.54 11.76 54.04
N MET A 613 -11.18 10.86 54.79
CA MET A 613 -11.16 9.42 54.53
C MET A 613 -9.74 8.79 54.63
N GLY A 614 -8.96 9.25 55.61
CA GLY A 614 -7.70 8.60 56.03
C GLY A 614 -6.42 9.26 55.53
N ASN A 615 -6.48 10.43 54.91
CA ASN A 615 -5.33 11.20 54.43
C ASN A 615 -4.34 10.37 53.59
N HIS A 616 -4.86 9.67 52.58
CA HIS A 616 -4.08 8.72 51.79
C HIS A 616 -2.86 9.39 51.12
N PRO A 617 -1.66 8.78 51.16
CA PRO A 617 -0.42 9.41 50.71
C PRO A 617 -0.32 9.65 49.21
N LEU A 618 -1.14 8.97 48.40
CA LEU A 618 -1.22 9.25 46.96
C LEU A 618 -2.10 10.45 46.61
N MET A 619 -2.95 10.92 47.53
CA MET A 619 -3.85 12.05 47.26
C MET A 619 -3.09 13.35 47.48
N ASP A 620 -2.26 13.72 46.52
CA ASP A 620 -1.43 14.93 46.58
C ASP A 620 -1.17 15.45 45.16
N TRP A 621 -0.88 16.73 45.02
CA TRP A 621 -0.67 17.36 43.72
C TRP A 621 0.02 18.72 43.86
N GLY A 622 0.69 19.12 42.79
CA GLY A 622 1.38 20.41 42.69
C GLY A 622 2.85 20.25 42.29
N VAL A 623 3.62 21.29 42.60
CA VAL A 623 5.03 21.40 42.21
C VAL A 623 5.93 21.35 43.45
N PHE A 624 7.05 20.64 43.33
CA PHE A 624 8.15 20.67 44.29
C PHE A 624 9.49 20.56 43.55
N PRO A 625 10.64 20.88 44.16
CA PRO A 625 11.94 20.78 43.49
C PRO A 625 12.29 19.33 43.11
N HIS A 626 12.26 19.03 41.80
CA HIS A 626 12.75 17.80 41.19
C HIS A 626 12.95 18.03 39.68
N ARG A 627 13.52 17.06 38.98
CA ARG A 627 13.66 17.09 37.52
C ARG A 627 12.74 16.06 36.87
N ASP A 628 12.47 16.23 35.58
CA ASP A 628 11.66 15.30 34.80
C ASP A 628 12.27 13.88 34.82
N GLU A 629 13.61 13.76 34.81
CA GLU A 629 14.36 12.50 34.85
C GLU A 629 14.18 11.71 36.15
N ASP A 630 13.78 12.38 37.23
CA ASP A 630 13.55 11.77 38.53
C ASP A 630 12.16 11.10 38.62
N LYS A 631 11.33 11.25 37.56
CA LYS A 631 10.01 10.64 37.45
C LYS A 631 10.07 9.23 36.87
N GLY A 632 9.21 8.34 37.38
CA GLY A 632 9.09 6.97 36.88
C GLY A 632 8.76 6.90 35.39
N ASP A 633 7.85 7.74 34.91
CA ASP A 633 7.44 7.77 33.49
C ASP A 633 8.57 8.18 32.56
N TYR A 634 9.47 9.08 32.99
CA TYR A 634 10.66 9.42 32.21
C TYR A 634 11.61 8.23 32.09
N GLN A 635 11.78 7.45 33.17
CA GLN A 635 12.63 6.27 33.19
C GLN A 635 12.04 5.15 32.33
N VAL A 636 10.72 4.94 32.40
CA VAL A 636 9.98 4.02 31.51
C VAL A 636 10.19 4.40 30.05
N ALA A 637 10.02 5.67 29.70
CA ALA A 637 10.23 6.13 28.33
C ALA A 637 11.68 5.96 27.89
N SER A 638 12.66 6.29 28.74
CA SER A 638 14.09 6.14 28.43
C SER A 638 14.44 4.69 28.13
N TRP A 639 14.01 3.76 28.99
CA TRP A 639 14.23 2.34 28.78
C TRP A 639 13.55 1.83 27.50
N ALA A 640 12.30 2.23 27.24
CA ALA A 640 11.59 1.82 26.03
C ALA A 640 12.26 2.37 24.76
N VAL A 641 12.79 3.60 24.78
CA VAL A 641 13.60 4.18 23.69
C VAL A 641 14.84 3.32 23.43
N GLU A 642 15.57 2.92 24.48
CA GLU A 642 16.74 2.05 24.36
C GLU A 642 16.37 0.69 23.74
N GLN A 643 15.25 0.09 24.15
CA GLN A 643 14.77 -1.17 23.57
C GLN A 643 14.38 -1.03 22.10
N ILE A 644 13.75 0.08 21.71
CA ILE A 644 13.41 0.36 20.30
C ILE A 644 14.69 0.50 19.47
N GLN A 645 15.66 1.29 19.94
CA GLN A 645 16.91 1.55 19.22
C GLN A 645 17.78 0.29 19.06
N SER A 646 17.76 -0.60 20.06
CA SER A 646 18.51 -1.86 20.06
C SER A 646 17.72 -3.08 19.58
N ALA A 647 16.49 -2.90 19.09
CA ALA A 647 15.63 -3.99 18.66
C ALA A 647 16.26 -4.80 17.51
N PRO A 648 16.30 -6.15 17.60
CA PRO A 648 16.68 -7.01 16.49
C PRO A 648 15.81 -6.75 15.26
N ARG A 649 16.41 -6.82 14.06
CA ARG A 649 15.70 -6.55 12.80
C ARG A 649 15.01 -7.78 12.22
N ASP A 650 15.39 -8.96 12.68
CA ASP A 650 14.92 -10.27 12.22
C ASP A 650 13.85 -10.91 13.12
N GLN A 651 13.58 -10.31 14.29
CA GLN A 651 12.54 -10.73 15.22
C GLN A 651 11.63 -9.56 15.60
N PRO A 652 10.30 -9.70 15.50
CA PRO A 652 9.38 -8.63 15.88
C PRO A 652 9.28 -8.51 17.41
N PHE A 653 8.97 -7.31 17.90
CA PHE A 653 8.76 -7.07 19.33
C PHE A 653 7.33 -6.62 19.67
N PHE A 654 6.88 -6.96 20.87
CA PHE A 654 5.73 -6.35 21.53
C PHE A 654 6.27 -5.61 22.75
N LEU A 655 6.30 -4.28 22.70
CA LEU A 655 6.84 -3.42 23.75
C LEU A 655 5.70 -2.66 24.42
N ALA A 656 5.42 -3.01 25.66
CA ALA A 656 4.41 -2.35 26.48
C ALA A 656 5.04 -1.28 27.38
N ALA A 657 4.63 -0.02 27.21
CA ALA A 657 5.06 1.11 28.03
C ALA A 657 3.86 1.69 28.78
N GLY A 658 3.84 1.48 30.11
CA GLY A 658 2.74 1.94 30.96
C GLY A 658 3.09 3.17 31.78
N PHE A 659 2.55 4.33 31.43
CA PHE A 659 2.74 5.57 32.16
C PHE A 659 1.78 5.66 33.36
N PHE A 660 2.31 6.13 34.49
CA PHE A 660 1.60 6.31 35.76
C PHE A 660 0.84 7.64 35.80
N LEU A 661 1.42 8.74 35.33
CA LEU A 661 0.68 9.99 35.27
C LEU A 661 -0.39 9.94 34.16
N PRO A 662 -1.51 10.68 34.29
CA PRO A 662 -1.81 11.65 35.36
C PRO A 662 -2.46 11.06 36.63
N HIS A 663 -2.34 9.76 36.93
CA HIS A 663 -2.77 9.22 38.22
C HIS A 663 -2.12 9.99 39.39
N VAL A 664 -2.89 10.20 40.45
CA VAL A 664 -2.43 10.86 41.67
C VAL A 664 -1.32 10.06 42.40
N PRO A 665 -0.28 10.69 42.95
CA PRO A 665 -0.15 12.12 43.10
C PRO A 665 0.28 12.83 41.82
N CYS A 666 -0.45 13.89 41.45
CA CYS A 666 -0.19 14.68 40.25
C CYS A 666 0.96 15.67 40.53
N TYR A 667 2.18 15.16 40.54
CA TYR A 667 3.36 16.00 40.63
C TYR A 667 3.89 16.35 39.25
N ALA A 668 4.08 17.63 38.99
CA ALA A 668 4.72 18.12 37.77
C ALA A 668 5.91 19.02 38.13
N THR A 669 6.90 19.11 37.24
CA THR A 669 7.92 20.17 37.37
C THR A 669 7.31 21.52 36.99
N GLN A 670 7.92 22.61 37.48
CA GLN A 670 7.42 23.98 37.27
C GLN A 670 7.22 24.29 35.77
N LYS A 671 8.13 23.80 34.92
CA LYS A 671 8.07 23.95 33.46
C LYS A 671 6.72 23.50 32.88
N TRP A 672 6.20 22.34 33.30
CA TRP A 672 4.93 21.83 32.79
C TRP A 672 3.73 22.54 33.43
N PHE A 673 3.85 22.90 34.71
CA PHE A 673 2.81 23.61 35.45
C PHE A 673 2.58 25.03 34.94
N ASP A 674 3.65 25.72 34.51
CA ASP A 674 3.62 27.07 33.92
C ASP A 674 2.94 27.13 32.54
N LEU A 675 2.68 25.98 31.91
CA LEU A 675 1.91 25.95 30.67
C LEU A 675 0.45 26.34 30.88
N TYR A 676 -0.05 26.32 32.12
CA TYR A 676 -1.45 26.48 32.45
C TYR A 676 -1.66 27.67 33.41
N PRO A 677 -2.59 28.59 33.08
CA PRO A 677 -2.82 29.81 33.85
C PRO A 677 -3.38 29.48 35.24
N ASP A 678 -3.17 30.40 36.19
CA ASP A 678 -3.68 30.28 37.55
C ASP A 678 -5.04 30.98 37.74
N ASP A 679 -6.00 30.64 36.89
CA ASP A 679 -7.36 31.19 36.92
C ASP A 679 -8.41 30.10 36.61
N ASP A 680 -9.70 30.45 36.61
CA ASP A 680 -10.79 29.49 36.45
C ASP A 680 -10.89 28.89 35.04
N SER A 681 -10.11 29.35 34.05
CA SER A 681 -10.12 28.76 32.70
C SER A 681 -9.58 27.33 32.63
N VAL A 682 -8.93 26.86 33.70
CA VAL A 682 -8.43 25.48 33.86
C VAL A 682 -9.45 24.52 34.47
N LEU A 683 -10.58 25.04 34.97
CA LEU A 683 -11.60 24.22 35.63
C LEU A 683 -12.55 23.61 34.60
N PRO A 684 -13.00 22.35 34.78
CA PRO A 684 -14.05 21.80 33.96
C PRO A 684 -15.39 22.51 34.20
N PRO A 685 -16.31 22.47 33.22
CA PRO A 685 -17.69 22.85 33.45
C PRO A 685 -18.33 21.87 34.45
N VAL A 686 -18.80 22.40 35.58
CA VAL A 686 -19.46 21.61 36.64
C VAL A 686 -20.80 22.21 37.00
N LEU A 687 -21.85 21.40 36.94
CA LEU A 687 -23.14 21.68 37.55
C LEU A 687 -23.10 21.21 39.02
N MET A 688 -23.33 22.13 39.97
CA MET A 688 -23.07 21.86 41.40
C MET A 688 -24.05 20.86 42.02
N ASP A 689 -25.25 20.74 41.45
CA ASP A 689 -26.33 19.90 41.93
C ASP A 689 -26.66 18.73 40.98
N ASP A 690 -25.68 18.37 40.14
CA ASP A 690 -25.72 17.37 39.05
C ASP A 690 -25.95 15.90 39.50
N ARG A 691 -26.08 15.68 40.81
CA ARG A 691 -26.45 14.38 41.38
C ARG A 691 -27.86 14.36 41.98
N ASN A 692 -28.63 15.45 41.84
CA ASN A 692 -30.00 15.50 42.36
C ASN A 692 -30.99 14.65 41.56
N ASP A 693 -30.74 14.45 40.26
CA ASP A 693 -31.56 13.66 39.36
C ASP A 693 -31.00 12.24 39.11
N THR A 694 -29.92 11.87 39.81
CA THR A 694 -29.33 10.54 39.75
C THR A 694 -29.88 9.65 40.88
N PRO A 695 -29.98 8.33 40.67
CA PRO A 695 -30.38 7.41 41.73
C PRO A 695 -29.42 7.45 42.92
N ARG A 696 -29.95 7.20 44.13
CA ARG A 696 -29.17 7.09 45.38
C ARG A 696 -28.00 6.11 45.24
N PHE A 697 -28.19 5.05 44.45
CA PHE A 697 -27.19 4.00 44.25
C PHE A 697 -25.89 4.52 43.64
N SER A 698 -25.95 5.58 42.83
CA SER A 698 -24.77 6.23 42.24
C SER A 698 -23.75 6.69 43.29
N TRP A 699 -24.19 6.98 44.52
CA TRP A 699 -23.33 7.34 45.64
C TRP A 699 -22.65 6.14 46.31
N TYR A 700 -23.26 4.95 46.26
CA TYR A 700 -22.68 3.76 46.89
C TYR A 700 -21.40 3.33 46.20
N LEU A 701 -21.27 3.55 44.89
CA LEU A 701 -20.02 3.30 44.14
C LEU A 701 -18.85 4.18 44.60
N HIS A 702 -19.13 5.25 45.33
CA HIS A 702 -18.13 6.18 45.86
C HIS A 702 -18.23 6.35 47.37
N TRP A 703 -18.78 5.39 48.12
CA TRP A 703 -19.18 5.64 49.51
C TRP A 703 -18.03 6.16 50.38
N ASN A 704 -16.90 5.45 50.41
CA ASN A 704 -15.72 5.83 51.18
C ASN A 704 -14.46 5.58 50.34
N LEU A 705 -13.89 6.66 49.78
CA LEU A 705 -12.75 6.62 48.86
C LEU A 705 -11.64 7.58 49.30
N PRO A 706 -10.36 7.28 48.97
CA PRO A 706 -9.26 8.20 49.22
C PRO A 706 -9.42 9.57 48.55
N GLU A 707 -10.03 9.61 47.36
CA GLU A 707 -10.20 10.84 46.59
C GLU A 707 -11.21 11.78 47.27
N PRO A 708 -10.84 13.04 47.55
CA PRO A 708 -11.74 13.98 48.22
C PRO A 708 -12.89 14.43 47.31
N ARG A 709 -14.01 14.80 47.92
CA ARG A 709 -15.15 15.40 47.22
C ARG A 709 -14.83 16.83 46.76
N LEU A 710 -15.62 17.31 45.80
CA LEU A 710 -15.52 18.69 45.32
C LEU A 710 -15.65 19.72 46.46
N LYS A 711 -16.53 19.44 47.44
CA LYS A 711 -16.70 20.30 48.61
C LYS A 711 -15.39 20.55 49.35
N TRP A 712 -14.68 19.48 49.74
CA TRP A 712 -13.39 19.60 50.42
C TRP A 712 -12.35 20.32 49.54
N ILE A 713 -12.34 20.00 48.24
CA ILE A 713 -11.45 20.63 47.25
C ILE A 713 -11.66 22.16 47.21
N GLN A 714 -12.92 22.62 47.23
CA GLN A 714 -13.27 24.05 47.25
C GLN A 714 -12.90 24.72 48.58
N GLU A 715 -13.29 24.11 49.70
CA GLU A 715 -13.02 24.63 51.05
C GLU A 715 -11.52 24.80 51.33
N ASN A 716 -10.67 23.99 50.67
CA ASN A 716 -9.22 24.03 50.80
C ASN A 716 -8.51 24.75 49.64
N ASN A 717 -9.25 25.43 48.75
CA ASN A 717 -8.72 26.14 47.58
C ASN A 717 -7.82 25.27 46.68
N GLN A 718 -8.12 23.98 46.54
CA GLN A 718 -7.30 23.02 45.79
C GLN A 718 -7.77 22.78 44.36
N TRP A 719 -8.92 23.31 43.95
CA TRP A 719 -9.52 22.94 42.66
C TRP A 719 -8.64 23.30 41.46
N ARG A 720 -8.21 24.57 41.37
CA ARG A 720 -7.31 25.04 40.30
C ARG A 720 -5.97 24.30 40.35
N ASN A 721 -5.41 24.11 41.55
CA ASN A 721 -4.13 23.42 41.72
C ASN A 721 -4.20 21.97 41.21
N LEU A 722 -5.27 21.23 41.54
CA LEU A 722 -5.49 19.87 41.05
C LEU A 722 -5.65 19.85 39.52
N ALA A 723 -6.51 20.70 38.97
CA ALA A 723 -6.75 20.76 37.52
C ALA A 723 -5.48 21.14 36.72
N ARG A 724 -4.72 22.15 37.18
CA ARG A 724 -3.43 22.53 36.59
C ARG A 724 -2.40 21.42 36.70
N SER A 725 -2.34 20.74 37.84
CA SER A 725 -1.42 19.62 38.05
C SER A 725 -1.75 18.45 37.12
N TYR A 726 -3.03 18.12 36.96
CA TYR A 726 -3.49 17.07 36.05
C TYR A 726 -3.13 17.39 34.60
N LEU A 727 -3.46 18.60 34.13
CA LEU A 727 -3.07 19.11 32.80
C LEU A 727 -1.55 19.09 32.56
N ALA A 728 -0.77 19.52 33.56
CA ALA A 728 0.69 19.50 33.50
C ALA A 728 1.25 18.08 33.40
N CYS A 729 0.71 17.15 34.19
CA CYS A 729 1.06 15.74 34.13
C CYS A 729 0.69 15.12 32.77
N THR A 730 -0.47 15.45 32.20
CA THR A 730 -0.86 15.02 30.85
C THR A 730 0.11 15.53 29.78
N SER A 731 0.53 16.80 29.81
CA SER A 731 1.53 17.32 28.87
C SER A 731 2.92 16.67 29.04
N PHE A 732 3.30 16.35 30.27
CA PHE A 732 4.55 15.64 30.52
C PHE A 732 4.52 14.22 29.93
N VAL A 733 3.40 13.50 30.06
CA VAL A 733 3.21 12.17 29.45
C VAL A 733 3.15 12.25 27.93
N ASP A 734 2.48 13.26 27.37
CA ASP A 734 2.51 13.52 25.93
C ASP A 734 3.94 13.63 25.38
N ALA A 735 4.82 14.35 26.08
CA ALA A 735 6.24 14.42 25.72
C ALA A 735 6.93 13.05 25.78
N GLN A 736 6.53 12.15 26.70
CA GLN A 736 7.08 10.79 26.74
C GLN A 736 6.58 9.96 25.55
N VAL A 737 5.32 10.10 25.13
CA VAL A 737 4.79 9.51 23.90
C VAL A 737 5.56 10.03 22.68
N GLY A 738 5.87 11.33 22.64
CA GLY A 738 6.75 11.94 21.65
C GLY A 738 8.09 11.23 21.56
N ARG A 739 8.78 11.01 22.69
CA ARG A 739 10.06 10.30 22.72
C ARG A 739 9.99 8.88 22.15
N LEU A 740 8.94 8.12 22.47
CA LEU A 740 8.77 6.77 21.95
C LEU A 740 8.53 6.75 20.43
N THR A 741 7.68 7.64 19.93
CA THR A 741 7.37 7.73 18.50
C THR A 741 8.56 8.23 17.68
N THR A 742 9.31 9.22 18.18
CA THR A 742 10.56 9.67 17.56
C THR A 742 11.60 8.55 17.54
N ALA A 743 11.74 7.75 18.60
CA ALA A 743 12.68 6.63 18.60
C ALA A 743 12.36 5.58 17.53
N LEU A 744 11.08 5.31 17.24
CA LEU A 744 10.68 4.44 16.13
C LEU A 744 11.08 5.02 14.77
N GLU A 745 10.92 6.33 14.59
CA GLU A 745 11.30 7.04 13.36
C GLU A 745 12.81 7.01 13.15
N GLU A 746 13.59 7.39 14.17
CA GLU A 746 15.05 7.39 14.14
C GLU A 746 15.64 5.99 13.94
N ALA A 747 15.00 4.96 14.50
CA ALA A 747 15.39 3.58 14.27
C ALA A 747 14.94 3.05 12.90
N GLY A 748 14.17 3.78 12.10
CA GLY A 748 13.61 3.28 10.83
C GLY A 748 12.66 2.10 11.03
N LEU A 749 11.94 2.09 12.17
CA LEU A 749 10.97 1.05 12.54
C LEU A 749 9.52 1.54 12.45
N ALA A 750 9.30 2.85 12.27
CA ALA A 750 7.97 3.47 12.27
C ALA A 750 7.00 2.81 11.27
N ASP A 751 7.41 2.59 10.03
CA ASP A 751 6.55 2.03 8.97
C ASP A 751 6.18 0.55 9.19
N ASN A 752 6.90 -0.15 10.07
CA ASN A 752 6.66 -1.56 10.42
C ASN A 752 6.18 -1.73 11.87
N THR A 753 5.70 -0.67 12.53
CA THR A 753 5.26 -0.75 13.93
C THR A 753 3.80 -0.31 14.07
N VAL A 754 2.94 -1.22 14.54
CA VAL A 754 1.61 -0.88 15.03
C VAL A 754 1.77 -0.20 16.38
N ILE A 755 1.23 1.00 16.50
CA ILE A 755 1.18 1.75 17.75
C ILE A 755 -0.27 1.74 18.24
N VAL A 756 -0.49 1.29 19.47
CA VAL A 756 -1.76 1.45 20.16
C VAL A 756 -1.55 2.26 21.43
N LEU A 757 -2.23 3.40 21.53
CA LEU A 757 -2.27 4.23 22.72
C LEU A 757 -3.65 4.11 23.35
N TRP A 758 -3.71 3.83 24.64
CA TRP A 758 -4.96 3.68 25.37
C TRP A 758 -4.87 4.16 26.82
N GLY A 759 -6.01 4.57 27.39
CA GLY A 759 -6.16 4.89 28.82
C GLY A 759 -6.94 3.80 29.54
N ASP A 760 -6.60 3.46 30.78
CA ASP A 760 -7.27 2.35 31.47
C ASP A 760 -8.67 2.70 32.00
N HIS A 761 -8.90 3.95 32.38
CA HIS A 761 -10.22 4.54 32.64
C HIS A 761 -10.09 6.08 32.75
N GLY A 762 -11.22 6.77 32.84
CA GLY A 762 -11.26 8.23 33.01
C GLY A 762 -11.05 8.68 34.46
N TRP A 763 -11.19 9.99 34.68
CA TRP A 763 -10.97 10.66 35.96
C TRP A 763 -11.78 11.96 36.05
N HIS A 764 -12.43 12.16 37.20
CA HIS A 764 -13.21 13.34 37.56
C HIS A 764 -12.34 14.38 38.26
N LEU A 765 -12.56 15.64 37.91
CA LEU A 765 -11.88 16.80 38.48
C LEU A 765 -12.87 17.79 39.11
N GLY A 766 -14.09 17.35 39.39
CA GLY A 766 -15.15 18.10 40.07
C GLY A 766 -16.54 17.74 39.58
N GLU A 767 -16.66 17.18 38.37
CA GLU A 767 -17.90 16.69 37.80
C GLU A 767 -18.61 15.73 38.76
N LYS A 768 -19.96 15.78 38.80
CA LYS A 768 -20.79 15.01 39.73
C LYS A 768 -20.41 15.20 41.21
N GLY A 769 -19.75 16.31 41.57
CA GLY A 769 -19.36 16.68 42.93
C GLY A 769 -18.21 15.85 43.51
N ILE A 770 -17.45 15.14 42.67
CA ILE A 770 -16.39 14.21 43.10
C ILE A 770 -15.08 14.50 42.37
N THR A 771 -13.99 13.98 42.92
CA THR A 771 -12.76 13.75 42.16
C THR A 771 -12.51 12.25 42.10
N GLY A 772 -11.73 11.79 41.13
CA GLY A 772 -11.36 10.38 41.06
C GLY A 772 -12.10 9.54 40.02
N LYS A 773 -12.20 8.25 40.30
CA LYS A 773 -12.71 7.22 39.39
C LYS A 773 -13.97 6.54 39.95
N ASN A 774 -14.23 5.26 39.65
CA ASN A 774 -15.37 4.48 40.16
C ASN A 774 -16.78 4.87 39.66
N THR A 775 -16.91 5.63 38.57
CA THR A 775 -18.24 6.01 38.02
C THR A 775 -18.59 5.28 36.74
N LEU A 776 -19.89 5.11 36.49
CA LEU A 776 -20.43 4.61 35.22
C LEU A 776 -20.76 5.73 34.20
N TRP A 777 -20.55 7.00 34.57
CA TRP A 777 -20.67 8.16 33.67
C TRP A 777 -19.51 8.25 32.68
N ASP A 778 -19.68 9.06 31.64
CA ASP A 778 -18.73 9.23 30.54
C ASP A 778 -17.35 9.67 31.03
N THR A 779 -17.26 10.68 31.91
CA THR A 779 -15.99 11.19 32.48
C THR A 779 -15.14 10.11 33.16
N GLY A 780 -15.75 9.06 33.72
CA GLY A 780 -15.02 7.95 34.34
C GLY A 780 -14.78 6.75 33.42
N THR A 781 -15.47 6.67 32.28
CA THR A 781 -15.46 5.48 31.42
C THR A 781 -14.86 5.73 30.04
N ARG A 782 -14.96 6.95 29.50
CA ARG A 782 -14.39 7.36 28.22
C ARG A 782 -12.88 7.51 28.36
N VAL A 783 -12.15 6.94 27.42
CA VAL A 783 -10.69 6.85 27.47
C VAL A 783 -10.09 7.17 26.11
N PRO A 784 -8.82 7.63 26.05
CA PRO A 784 -8.12 7.65 24.80
C PRO A 784 -7.97 6.25 24.21
N LEU A 785 -8.10 6.17 22.88
CA LEU A 785 -7.79 5.00 22.09
C LEU A 785 -7.40 5.44 20.68
N ILE A 786 -6.15 5.18 20.31
CA ILE A 786 -5.58 5.47 19.00
C ILE A 786 -4.87 4.23 18.50
N PHE A 787 -5.11 3.86 17.24
CA PHE A 787 -4.28 2.92 16.50
C PHE A 787 -3.56 3.67 15.38
N ALA A 788 -2.29 3.36 15.13
CA ALA A 788 -1.52 3.87 14.01
C ALA A 788 -0.52 2.82 13.50
N GLY A 789 -0.02 3.00 12.28
CA GLY A 789 0.96 2.09 11.67
C GLY A 789 0.35 1.16 10.61
N PRO A 790 1.03 0.06 10.25
CA PRO A 790 0.60 -0.81 9.17
C PRO A 790 -0.76 -1.45 9.46
N GLY A 791 -1.64 -1.48 8.44
CA GLY A 791 -3.01 -2.00 8.58
C GLY A 791 -4.01 -1.01 9.18
N VAL A 792 -3.61 0.24 9.45
CA VAL A 792 -4.46 1.29 10.02
C VAL A 792 -4.54 2.49 9.07
N ARG A 793 -5.73 3.02 8.81
CA ARG A 793 -5.87 4.23 7.99
C ARG A 793 -5.51 5.50 8.76
N SER A 794 -4.72 6.36 8.13
CA SER A 794 -4.35 7.67 8.70
C SER A 794 -5.50 8.68 8.61
N GLY A 795 -5.57 9.57 9.60
CA GLY A 795 -6.44 10.75 9.62
C GLY A 795 -7.89 10.45 9.99
N GLN A 796 -8.21 9.22 10.37
CA GLN A 796 -9.58 8.83 10.70
C GLN A 796 -9.98 9.28 12.10
N ARG A 797 -11.23 9.71 12.23
CA ARG A 797 -11.87 10.07 13.50
C ARG A 797 -13.15 9.24 13.63
N CYS A 798 -13.04 8.11 14.33
CA CYS A 798 -14.09 7.12 14.45
C CYS A 798 -15.00 7.42 15.65
N SER A 799 -16.29 7.66 15.42
CA SER A 799 -17.30 7.90 16.46
C SER A 799 -18.03 6.62 16.92
N GLN A 800 -17.77 5.49 16.26
CA GLN A 800 -18.34 4.20 16.62
C GLN A 800 -17.87 3.77 18.02
N PRO A 801 -18.75 3.14 18.83
CA PRO A 801 -18.39 2.74 20.19
C PRO A 801 -17.33 1.62 20.18
N ALA A 802 -16.22 1.84 20.88
CA ALA A 802 -15.14 0.86 21.03
C ALA A 802 -14.93 0.49 22.50
N GLU A 803 -14.52 -0.74 22.77
CA GLU A 803 -14.20 -1.22 24.11
C GLU A 803 -12.69 -1.51 24.21
N LEU A 804 -12.02 -1.17 25.32
CA LEU A 804 -10.60 -1.54 25.49
C LEU A 804 -10.32 -3.05 25.30
N LEU A 805 -11.22 -3.95 25.69
CA LEU A 805 -11.03 -5.39 25.49
C LEU A 805 -11.01 -5.80 24.00
N ASP A 806 -11.47 -4.94 23.10
CA ASP A 806 -11.38 -5.13 21.65
C ASP A 806 -9.95 -4.96 21.13
N ILE A 807 -9.05 -4.36 21.90
CA ILE A 807 -7.64 -4.18 21.52
C ILE A 807 -6.97 -5.54 21.28
N TYR A 808 -7.26 -6.55 22.11
CA TYR A 808 -6.65 -7.87 21.97
C TYR A 808 -6.97 -8.51 20.60
N PRO A 809 -8.23 -8.78 20.22
CA PRO A 809 -8.53 -9.34 18.91
C PRO A 809 -8.07 -8.43 17.75
N THR A 810 -8.11 -7.10 17.93
CA THR A 810 -7.62 -6.17 16.91
C THR A 810 -6.12 -6.31 16.65
N LEU A 811 -5.31 -6.45 17.70
CA LEU A 811 -3.87 -6.67 17.56
C LEU A 811 -3.56 -8.06 16.98
N VAL A 812 -4.37 -9.07 17.28
CA VAL A 812 -4.27 -10.40 16.65
C VAL A 812 -4.47 -10.29 15.13
N ASP A 813 -5.47 -9.54 14.68
CA ASP A 813 -5.74 -9.28 13.26
C ASP A 813 -4.61 -8.48 12.60
N LEU A 814 -4.28 -7.31 13.17
CA LEU A 814 -3.25 -6.42 12.65
C LEU A 814 -1.87 -7.07 12.59
N CYS A 815 -1.63 -8.12 13.37
CA CYS A 815 -0.35 -8.83 13.42
C CYS A 815 -0.39 -10.22 12.77
N GLY A 816 -1.51 -10.61 12.15
CA GLY A 816 -1.65 -11.88 11.45
C GLY A 816 -1.39 -13.08 12.35
N LEU A 817 -1.80 -12.99 13.61
CA LEU A 817 -1.63 -14.03 14.61
C LEU A 817 -2.78 -15.06 14.54
N PRO A 818 -2.58 -16.28 15.08
CA PRO A 818 -3.68 -17.25 15.22
C PRO A 818 -4.85 -16.64 15.99
N GLN A 819 -6.03 -16.74 15.39
CA GLN A 819 -7.28 -16.25 15.95
C GLN A 819 -7.65 -17.00 17.23
N ARG A 820 -8.40 -16.33 18.09
CA ARG A 820 -8.90 -16.87 19.36
C ARG A 820 -10.41 -16.72 19.42
N ASP A 821 -11.12 -17.83 19.57
CA ASP A 821 -12.57 -17.89 19.70
C ASP A 821 -13.05 -17.76 21.16
N ASP A 822 -12.11 -17.62 22.09
CA ASP A 822 -12.33 -17.53 23.52
C ASP A 822 -12.23 -16.09 24.07
N LEU A 823 -12.21 -15.09 23.19
CA LEU A 823 -12.21 -13.66 23.55
C LEU A 823 -13.64 -13.12 23.51
N GLU A 824 -14.00 -12.29 24.48
CA GLU A 824 -15.30 -11.60 24.51
C GLU A 824 -15.29 -10.29 23.72
N GLY A 825 -14.10 -9.78 23.37
CA GLY A 825 -13.89 -8.58 22.55
C GLY A 825 -14.12 -8.90 21.08
N ILE A 826 -14.44 -7.88 20.29
CA ILE A 826 -14.58 -8.01 18.83
C ILE A 826 -13.59 -7.07 18.14
N SER A 827 -12.94 -7.54 17.08
CA SER A 827 -11.92 -6.76 16.39
C SER A 827 -12.46 -5.42 15.86
N LEU A 828 -11.63 -4.38 15.98
CA LEU A 828 -11.87 -3.04 15.43
C LEU A 828 -11.38 -2.91 13.99
N GLN A 829 -10.83 -3.97 13.36
CA GLN A 829 -10.34 -3.93 11.98
C GLN A 829 -11.33 -3.27 11.00
N PRO A 830 -12.66 -3.56 11.03
CA PRO A 830 -13.61 -2.88 10.16
C PRO A 830 -13.62 -1.35 10.35
N GLN A 831 -13.46 -0.88 11.58
CA GLN A 831 -13.39 0.55 11.91
C GLN A 831 -12.04 1.17 11.55
N LEU A 832 -10.95 0.41 11.62
CA LEU A 832 -9.62 0.85 11.16
C LEU A 832 -9.55 0.97 9.63
N ASP A 833 -10.31 0.15 8.91
CA ASP A 833 -10.47 0.24 7.46
C ASP A 833 -11.46 1.32 7.05
N ASN A 834 -12.50 1.56 7.84
CA ASN A 834 -13.53 2.54 7.55
C ASN A 834 -14.15 3.07 8.85
N GLN A 835 -13.86 4.32 9.20
CA GLN A 835 -14.36 4.98 10.42
C GLN A 835 -15.90 4.97 10.57
N SER A 836 -16.64 4.79 9.48
CA SER A 836 -18.11 4.72 9.48
C SER A 836 -18.66 3.29 9.48
N ALA A 837 -17.80 2.27 9.53
CA ALA A 837 -18.24 0.88 9.61
C ALA A 837 -19.03 0.66 10.90
N PRO A 838 -20.28 0.15 10.84
CA PRO A 838 -21.12 0.01 12.02
C PRO A 838 -20.54 -1.02 12.99
N ARG A 839 -20.68 -0.75 14.28
CA ARG A 839 -20.41 -1.72 15.34
C ARG A 839 -21.61 -2.63 15.57
N GLU A 840 -21.36 -3.92 15.78
CA GLU A 840 -22.41 -4.91 16.03
C GLU A 840 -23.05 -4.75 17.42
N ARG A 841 -22.37 -4.10 18.35
CA ARG A 841 -22.83 -3.85 19.72
C ARG A 841 -22.31 -2.52 20.28
N PRO A 842 -23.01 -1.91 21.26
CA PRO A 842 -22.50 -0.77 22.02
C PRO A 842 -21.30 -1.16 22.89
N ALA A 843 -20.59 -0.16 23.42
CA ALA A 843 -19.58 -0.37 24.43
C ALA A 843 -20.23 -0.63 25.80
N ILE A 844 -19.68 -1.56 26.57
CA ILE A 844 -20.26 -2.01 27.85
C ILE A 844 -19.19 -1.89 28.94
N THR A 845 -19.48 -1.09 29.96
CA THR A 845 -18.62 -0.90 31.14
C THR A 845 -19.35 -1.40 32.38
N SER A 846 -18.65 -2.10 33.27
CA SER A 846 -19.20 -2.60 34.53
C SER A 846 -18.33 -2.19 35.71
N HIS A 847 -18.94 -1.83 36.83
CA HIS A 847 -18.20 -1.50 38.05
C HIS A 847 -18.84 -2.16 39.27
N ASN A 848 -18.15 -3.15 39.86
CA ASN A 848 -18.76 -4.08 40.80
C ASN A 848 -19.95 -4.86 40.18
N GLN A 849 -20.39 -5.91 40.86
CA GLN A 849 -21.50 -6.74 40.39
C GLN A 849 -22.79 -5.93 40.30
N GLY A 850 -23.56 -6.11 39.22
CA GLY A 850 -24.88 -5.55 39.00
C GLY A 850 -24.92 -4.11 38.50
N ASN A 851 -23.78 -3.43 38.32
CA ASN A 851 -23.74 -2.03 37.86
C ASN A 851 -23.09 -1.92 36.49
N HIS A 852 -23.85 -1.44 35.50
CA HIS A 852 -23.47 -1.45 34.10
C HIS A 852 -23.80 -0.14 33.39
N ALA A 853 -22.93 0.29 32.49
CA ALA A 853 -23.17 1.34 31.51
C ALA A 853 -23.10 0.77 30.09
N ILE A 854 -24.06 1.17 29.25
CA ILE A 854 -24.16 0.80 27.84
C ILE A 854 -24.08 2.07 27.02
N ARG A 855 -23.03 2.19 26.18
CA ARG A 855 -22.76 3.37 25.36
C ARG A 855 -22.84 3.04 23.88
N SER A 856 -23.90 3.51 23.22
CA SER A 856 -24.03 3.48 21.76
C SER A 856 -23.36 4.71 21.13
N GLU A 857 -23.64 5.04 19.87
CA GLU A 857 -23.13 6.28 19.27
C GLU A 857 -23.71 7.54 19.95
N ARG A 858 -25.03 7.54 20.18
CA ARG A 858 -25.75 8.71 20.72
C ARG A 858 -26.12 8.58 22.18
N TRP A 859 -26.47 7.39 22.66
CA TRP A 859 -27.07 7.24 23.97
C TRP A 859 -26.09 6.61 24.95
N ARG A 860 -26.25 6.98 26.22
CA ARG A 860 -25.68 6.28 27.36
C ARG A 860 -26.82 5.85 28.27
N TYR A 861 -26.81 4.59 28.64
CA TYR A 861 -27.77 4.00 29.57
C TYR A 861 -27.01 3.37 30.73
N ILE A 862 -27.43 3.64 31.97
CA ILE A 862 -26.83 3.08 33.18
C ILE A 862 -27.89 2.29 33.93
N ARG A 863 -27.51 1.13 34.47
CA ARG A 863 -28.32 0.35 35.40
C ARG A 863 -27.48 -0.04 36.61
N TYR A 864 -28.04 0.16 37.79
CA TYR A 864 -27.44 -0.19 39.06
C TYR A 864 -27.98 -1.53 39.61
N ALA A 865 -27.30 -2.08 40.60
CA ALA A 865 -27.63 -3.39 41.16
C ALA A 865 -29.01 -3.43 41.84
N ASP A 866 -29.52 -2.29 42.32
CA ASP A 866 -30.89 -2.18 42.84
C ASP A 866 -31.97 -2.04 41.76
N GLY A 867 -31.58 -2.05 40.48
CA GLY A 867 -32.47 -1.91 39.34
C GLY A 867 -32.82 -0.46 38.99
N SER A 868 -32.30 0.53 39.71
CA SER A 868 -32.42 1.93 39.29
C SER A 868 -31.59 2.20 38.04
N GLU A 869 -32.05 3.14 37.22
CA GLU A 869 -31.56 3.33 35.85
C GLU A 869 -31.36 4.82 35.54
N GLU A 870 -30.51 5.12 34.55
CA GLU A 870 -30.28 6.46 34.01
C GLU A 870 -30.18 6.40 32.48
N LEU A 871 -30.54 7.50 31.80
CA LEU A 871 -30.40 7.63 30.35
C LEU A 871 -29.96 9.05 29.97
N TYR A 872 -28.96 9.16 29.09
CA TYR A 872 -28.43 10.45 28.61
C TYR A 872 -28.31 10.47 27.08
N ASP A 873 -28.62 11.62 26.48
CA ASP A 873 -28.39 11.90 25.06
C ASP A 873 -27.03 12.59 24.89
N MET A 874 -25.98 11.83 24.58
CA MET A 874 -24.60 12.31 24.56
C MET A 874 -24.30 13.29 23.40
N GLN A 875 -25.23 13.49 22.46
CA GLN A 875 -25.09 14.51 21.42
C GLN A 875 -25.63 15.87 21.86
N GLN A 876 -26.68 15.89 22.68
CA GLN A 876 -27.30 17.13 23.16
C GLN A 876 -26.82 17.52 24.56
N ASP A 877 -26.43 16.53 25.36
CA ASP A 877 -25.99 16.63 26.74
C ASP A 877 -24.69 15.82 26.94
N PRO A 878 -23.56 16.30 26.38
CA PRO A 878 -22.27 15.60 26.49
C PRO A 878 -21.73 15.56 27.93
N HIS A 879 -22.30 16.33 28.86
CA HIS A 879 -21.90 16.37 30.27
C HIS A 879 -22.81 15.54 31.19
N GLU A 880 -23.84 14.89 30.64
CA GLU A 880 -24.77 14.04 31.38
C GLU A 880 -25.52 14.78 32.51
N TRP A 881 -25.89 16.04 32.31
CA TRP A 881 -26.57 16.88 33.31
C TRP A 881 -28.06 16.61 33.46
N LYS A 882 -28.68 15.90 32.52
CA LYS A 882 -30.12 15.63 32.56
C LYS A 882 -30.42 14.15 32.34
N ASN A 883 -30.81 13.47 33.41
CA ASN A 883 -31.28 12.10 33.35
C ASN A 883 -32.68 12.02 32.68
N LEU A 884 -32.79 11.21 31.62
CA LEU A 884 -33.96 11.07 30.77
C LEU A 884 -34.77 9.79 31.01
N ILE A 885 -34.38 8.93 31.97
CA ILE A 885 -34.93 7.58 32.16
C ILE A 885 -36.47 7.51 32.35
N GLY A 886 -37.10 8.61 32.80
CA GLY A 886 -38.55 8.71 32.99
C GLY A 886 -39.36 9.20 31.78
N GLN A 887 -38.73 9.53 30.64
CA GLN A 887 -39.42 10.07 29.47
C GLN A 887 -40.05 8.95 28.63
N GLN A 888 -41.38 8.94 28.52
CA GLN A 888 -42.14 7.85 27.88
C GLN A 888 -41.83 7.66 26.39
N ASP A 889 -41.53 8.74 25.67
CA ASP A 889 -41.17 8.73 24.25
C ASP A 889 -39.77 8.12 24.00
N LEU A 890 -38.93 8.00 25.03
CA LEU A 890 -37.62 7.36 24.96
C LEU A 890 -37.62 5.89 25.43
N ALA A 891 -38.75 5.34 25.84
CA ALA A 891 -38.84 3.97 26.36
C ALA A 891 -38.25 2.92 25.39
N LYS A 892 -38.44 3.10 24.07
CA LYS A 892 -37.87 2.20 23.07
C LYS A 892 -36.33 2.19 23.08
N ILE A 893 -35.70 3.35 23.25
CA ILE A 893 -34.23 3.48 23.35
C ILE A 893 -33.74 2.74 24.60
N VAL A 894 -34.44 2.90 25.73
CA VAL A 894 -34.12 2.20 26.98
C VAL A 894 -34.16 0.68 26.79
N GLU A 895 -35.23 0.15 26.19
CA GLU A 895 -35.35 -1.30 25.94
C GLU A 895 -34.29 -1.81 24.96
N GLU A 896 -33.89 -1.02 23.96
CA GLU A 896 -32.80 -1.36 23.05
C GLU A 896 -31.46 -1.48 23.78
N HIS A 897 -31.18 -0.59 24.75
CA HIS A 897 -29.94 -0.63 25.52
C HIS A 897 -29.95 -1.71 26.61
N ARG A 898 -31.09 -1.98 27.25
CA ARG A 898 -31.21 -3.07 28.25
C ARG A 898 -30.83 -4.43 27.71
N ARG A 899 -31.07 -4.71 26.42
CA ARG A 899 -30.72 -5.98 25.78
C ARG A 899 -29.22 -6.29 25.80
N TRP A 900 -28.39 -5.26 25.98
CA TRP A 900 -26.93 -5.36 26.03
C TRP A 900 -26.37 -5.49 27.45
N LEU A 901 -27.23 -5.51 28.47
CA LEU A 901 -26.77 -5.82 29.83
C LEU A 901 -26.06 -7.20 29.84
N PRO A 902 -24.94 -7.33 30.59
CA PRO A 902 -24.19 -8.58 30.64
C PRO A 902 -25.07 -9.77 31.03
N LYS A 903 -24.96 -10.86 30.26
CA LYS A 903 -25.64 -12.13 30.58
C LYS A 903 -24.92 -12.91 31.68
N ILE A 904 -23.61 -12.68 31.81
CA ILE A 904 -22.75 -13.23 32.86
C ILE A 904 -22.36 -12.06 33.75
N ASP A 905 -22.65 -12.19 35.04
CA ASP A 905 -22.31 -11.20 36.06
C ASP A 905 -21.92 -11.88 37.39
N GLN A 906 -20.69 -12.39 37.40
CA GLN A 906 -20.12 -13.11 38.53
C GLN A 906 -19.92 -12.19 39.75
N PRO A 907 -20.13 -12.72 40.97
CA PRO A 907 -19.80 -12.00 42.19
C PRO A 907 -18.28 -11.78 42.32
N PRO A 908 -17.85 -10.88 43.23
CA PRO A 908 -16.44 -10.72 43.55
C PRO A 908 -15.77 -12.05 43.93
N VAL A 909 -14.64 -12.35 43.31
CA VAL A 909 -13.85 -13.56 43.59
C VAL A 909 -13.28 -13.55 45.03
N PRO A 910 -12.96 -14.72 45.61
CA PRO A 910 -12.29 -14.80 46.90
C PRO A 910 -11.02 -13.95 46.95
N GLY A 911 -10.82 -13.23 48.06
CA GLY A 911 -9.69 -12.29 48.22
C GLY A 911 -9.91 -10.92 47.59
N SER A 912 -11.11 -10.64 47.06
CA SER A 912 -11.45 -9.30 46.55
C SER A 912 -11.31 -8.24 47.64
N ALA A 913 -10.57 -7.18 47.34
CA ALA A 913 -10.34 -6.08 48.28
C ALA A 913 -10.15 -4.75 47.54
N HIS A 914 -10.36 -3.67 48.30
CA HIS A 914 -10.25 -2.27 47.88
C HIS A 914 -11.30 -1.87 46.82
N ARG A 915 -12.20 -0.96 47.19
CA ARG A 915 -13.28 -0.40 46.36
C ARG A 915 -14.31 -1.44 45.89
N VAL A 916 -14.57 -2.44 46.75
CA VAL A 916 -15.54 -3.50 46.50
C VAL A 916 -16.89 -3.11 47.09
N LEU A 917 -17.91 -3.10 46.25
CA LEU A 917 -19.32 -2.90 46.60
C LEU A 917 -20.09 -4.17 46.24
N THR A 918 -20.89 -4.68 47.18
CA THR A 918 -21.91 -5.68 46.88
C THR A 918 -23.30 -5.15 47.27
N TYR A 919 -24.34 -5.76 46.71
CA TYR A 919 -25.72 -5.40 47.00
C TYR A 919 -26.55 -6.66 47.19
N ASP A 920 -27.32 -6.68 48.26
CA ASP A 920 -28.29 -7.73 48.54
C ASP A 920 -29.70 -7.20 48.25
N ALA A 921 -30.34 -7.75 47.23
CA ALA A 921 -31.67 -7.35 46.80
C ALA A 921 -32.78 -7.80 47.76
N ASP A 922 -32.57 -8.87 48.53
CA ASP A 922 -33.56 -9.36 49.49
C ASP A 922 -33.63 -8.47 50.74
N THR A 923 -32.50 -7.84 51.10
CA THR A 923 -32.40 -6.95 52.26
C THR A 923 -32.28 -5.47 51.91
N ASP A 924 -32.31 -5.11 50.62
CA ASP A 924 -32.12 -3.74 50.11
C ASP A 924 -30.88 -3.05 50.71
N THR A 925 -29.79 -3.81 50.88
CA THR A 925 -28.59 -3.37 51.60
C THR A 925 -27.38 -3.37 50.69
N ALA A 926 -26.74 -2.20 50.57
CA ALA A 926 -25.42 -2.05 49.97
C ALA A 926 -24.34 -2.38 51.03
N VAL A 927 -23.27 -3.05 50.63
CA VAL A 927 -22.14 -3.38 51.51
C VAL A 927 -20.85 -2.86 50.89
N TRP A 928 -20.29 -1.82 51.48
CA TRP A 928 -19.03 -1.20 51.06
C TRP A 928 -17.87 -1.79 51.87
N GLU A 929 -16.98 -2.54 51.21
CA GLU A 929 -15.81 -3.18 51.84
C GLU A 929 -16.15 -3.95 53.15
N GLY A 930 -17.25 -4.70 53.13
CA GLY A 930 -17.72 -5.48 54.27
C GLY A 930 -18.54 -4.67 55.31
N THR A 931 -18.72 -3.37 55.11
CA THR A 931 -19.53 -2.50 55.99
C THR A 931 -20.89 -2.21 55.34
N PRO A 932 -22.02 -2.59 55.97
CA PRO A 932 -23.35 -2.25 55.48
C PRO A 932 -23.59 -0.73 55.41
N VAL A 933 -24.26 -0.29 54.35
CA VAL A 933 -24.67 1.09 54.08
C VAL A 933 -26.17 1.10 53.78
N ARG A 934 -26.93 1.91 54.51
CA ARG A 934 -28.38 2.03 54.37
C ARG A 934 -28.76 3.26 53.55
N ARG A 935 -29.92 3.23 52.87
CA ARG A 935 -30.43 4.35 52.04
C ARG A 935 -30.49 5.70 52.76
N GLY A 936 -30.82 5.66 54.06
CA GLY A 936 -30.95 6.85 54.91
C GLY A 936 -29.64 7.34 55.53
N ASP A 937 -28.52 6.62 55.38
CA ASP A 937 -27.24 7.08 55.92
C ASP A 937 -26.80 8.36 55.20
N PRO A 938 -26.22 9.33 55.93
CA PRO A 938 -25.72 10.57 55.32
C PRO A 938 -24.59 10.25 54.35
N ILE A 939 -24.56 10.97 53.21
CA ILE A 939 -23.46 10.89 52.25
C ILE A 939 -22.15 11.31 52.93
N PRO A 940 -21.09 10.51 52.84
CA PRO A 940 -19.77 10.93 53.28
C PRO A 940 -19.24 12.09 52.42
N GLU A 941 -18.91 13.21 53.09
CA GLU A 941 -18.37 14.44 52.51
C GLU A 941 -16.83 14.47 52.48
#